data_AF-A0A812U8U8-F1
#
_entry.id   AF-A0A812U8U8-F1
#
_cell.length_a   1.000
_cell.length_b   1.000
_cell.length_c   1.000
_cell.angle_alpha   90.00
_cell.angle_beta   90.00
_cell.angle_gamma   90.00
#
_symmetry.space_group_name_H-M   'P 1'
#
loop_
_entity.id
_entity.type
_entity.pdbx_description
1 polymer ?
#
loop_
_entity_poly.entity_id
_entity_poly.type
_entity_poly.pdbx_seq_one_letter_code
_entity_poly.pdbx_strand_id
1 'polypeptide(L)'
;MSAMEEGWQILPPQPEAGQQDVEMGSPRPAAASSPLKATPPRQPKEEGSPPTSSTRDSGPPDASDEDHDDSSALFGELEELDAPEPKKAPSLDLQALAKFMHDSEPALKTSCGEDVVLLLGSTGSGKTSLVYSMSGLRLVAASHGAAGKKVYEAEKALDGFTIGHEETSETQNLRAHRLSSGTVIVDAPGQFDTRGSEVDIATSALCRQLATKCRKLRFVMLVDCGSLLHCRMGSLRQITSMIREALPDFPRNQAHRGAVCFLFTHLEKVTPYPMPSDRDEALKQARATVAELLSRALHGTDWNDDCRIVLQWMCQAIQMYNDGKLKVRLVDVYHPEWSTMEDLAAGVELFNKRGYSLGFGGESPGESVRYILTHQSKAKLNISLKHLTANFQIKLREGRTDEVRDLWQSIEMLHTYLASHPDVMSCLREMKDLLGGTHLQLQHEATCLMQRCESDAEDFDLSQVKRLQGLICQLERLPSNPIDCGLDFVHKLRMRANGCMRQHGAHVISGFCNDKLPDTRKLCRCMAKLSAWASAEPNEFEELHHQAARAQRDYLEQVAKRTSSLESLPETDVETQVWATAQLEHLSLHAEALGAESDAAEKGWATAQHMLKERLDDFRHHVKTSAGSILDGTDKELSWSGVRAAIASIDACAKRVQEDAAGAHQTARCLEAIRRSIIGDIQELLSNLRGEAEAVLPEHGDVALAAGTKVKQAYDAMSALVATLPLPERASCNRSYCHMAAAQSTS
;
A
#
# COMPACT_ATOMS: atom_id res chain seq x y z
N MET A 1 -6.43 37.53 -39.79
CA MET A 1 -5.07 37.21 -40.28
C MET A 1 -4.02 38.24 -39.85
N SER A 2 -4.23 39.56 -39.96
CA SER A 2 -3.24 40.57 -39.50
C SER A 2 -2.95 40.61 -37.99
N ALA A 3 -3.87 40.20 -37.12
CA ALA A 3 -3.63 40.19 -35.66
C ALA A 3 -2.74 39.04 -35.15
N MET A 4 -2.40 38.06 -36.01
CA MET A 4 -1.46 36.98 -35.65
C MET A 4 -0.03 37.24 -36.12
N GLU A 5 0.23 38.24 -36.97
CA GLU A 5 1.58 38.53 -37.48
C GLU A 5 2.43 39.33 -36.49
N GLU A 6 1.82 40.13 -35.60
CA GLU A 6 2.56 41.00 -34.68
C GLU A 6 3.18 40.27 -33.46
N GLY A 7 2.82 39.01 -33.22
CA GLY A 7 3.32 38.22 -32.08
C GLY A 7 4.57 37.35 -32.34
N TRP A 8 5.11 37.33 -33.57
CA TRP A 8 6.13 36.36 -34.00
C TRP A 8 7.49 36.98 -34.34
N GLN A 9 7.79 38.16 -33.78
CA GLN A 9 9.15 38.68 -33.86
C GLN A 9 10.07 37.81 -33.00
N ILE A 10 10.79 36.91 -33.66
CA ILE A 10 12.04 36.35 -33.13
C ILE A 10 12.96 37.55 -32.91
N LEU A 11 13.03 37.98 -31.64
CA LEU A 11 14.01 38.98 -31.25
C LEU A 11 15.37 38.36 -31.58
N PRO A 12 16.18 39.01 -32.44
CA PRO A 12 17.56 38.57 -32.63
C PRO A 12 18.24 38.57 -31.25
N PRO A 13 19.16 37.63 -30.98
CA PRO A 13 19.87 37.60 -29.71
C PRO A 13 20.45 39.00 -29.46
N GLN A 14 20.03 39.62 -28.36
CA GLN A 14 20.51 40.93 -27.94
C GLN A 14 22.05 40.86 -27.89
N PRO A 15 22.78 41.80 -28.53
CA PRO A 15 24.23 41.83 -28.42
C PRO A 15 24.58 41.97 -26.93
N GLU A 16 25.49 41.11 -26.46
CA GLU A 16 25.93 41.12 -25.07
C GLU A 16 26.46 42.52 -24.70
N ALA A 17 25.97 43.06 -23.59
CA ALA A 17 26.54 44.26 -22.98
C ALA A 17 27.99 43.92 -22.59
N GLY A 18 28.94 44.47 -23.35
CA GLY A 18 30.35 44.16 -23.22
C GLY A 18 30.88 44.41 -21.82
N GLN A 19 31.53 43.38 -21.25
CA GLN A 19 32.58 43.57 -20.28
C GLN A 19 33.71 44.37 -20.95
N GLN A 20 34.00 45.54 -20.37
CA GLN A 20 35.11 46.40 -20.77
C GLN A 20 36.42 45.73 -20.33
N ASP A 21 37.15 45.18 -21.29
CA ASP A 21 38.59 44.98 -21.14
C ASP A 21 39.33 46.16 -21.78
N VAL A 22 40.24 46.70 -20.97
CA VAL A 22 41.14 47.81 -21.29
C VAL A 22 42.26 47.30 -22.18
N GLU A 23 42.36 47.78 -23.41
CA GLU A 23 43.62 47.73 -24.14
C GLU A 23 43.82 48.90 -25.11
N MET A 24 45.08 49.33 -25.19
CA MET A 24 45.56 50.58 -25.77
C MET A 24 45.77 50.54 -27.29
N GLY A 25 45.43 51.65 -27.95
CA GLY A 25 46.34 52.37 -28.85
C GLY A 25 46.47 51.96 -30.33
N SER A 26 45.69 52.65 -31.18
CA SER A 26 46.07 53.26 -32.49
C SER A 26 46.46 52.36 -33.71
N PRO A 27 46.45 52.89 -34.96
CA PRO A 27 45.51 53.83 -35.60
C PRO A 27 44.98 53.36 -36.98
N ARG A 28 43.89 54.03 -37.42
CA ARG A 28 43.24 53.97 -38.75
C ARG A 28 44.16 54.25 -39.95
N PRO A 29 43.77 53.74 -41.13
CA PRO A 29 43.34 54.59 -42.26
C PRO A 29 42.10 53.96 -42.94
N ALA A 30 41.40 54.49 -43.95
CA ALA A 30 41.13 55.79 -44.55
C ALA A 30 39.93 55.52 -45.49
N ALA A 31 39.20 56.56 -45.86
CA ALA A 31 37.94 56.51 -46.59
C ALA A 31 38.07 56.16 -48.09
N ALA A 32 37.01 55.58 -48.67
CA ALA A 32 36.66 55.65 -50.11
C ALA A 32 35.17 55.24 -50.26
N SER A 33 34.26 56.20 -50.42
CA SER A 33 33.66 56.66 -51.69
C SER A 33 32.55 55.74 -52.24
N SER A 34 31.30 56.20 -52.08
CA SER A 34 30.15 55.87 -52.94
C SER A 34 30.45 56.21 -54.42
N PRO A 35 29.66 55.78 -55.43
CA PRO A 35 28.41 56.51 -55.70
C PRO A 35 27.29 55.76 -56.50
N LEU A 36 26.19 56.50 -56.64
CA LEU A 36 25.21 56.56 -57.75
C LEU A 36 23.88 55.77 -57.70
N LYS A 37 22.83 56.59 -57.49
CA LYS A 37 21.42 56.44 -57.84
C LYS A 37 21.21 56.14 -59.34
N ALA A 38 20.21 55.31 -59.62
CA ALA A 38 19.40 55.41 -60.84
C ALA A 38 17.95 54.98 -60.57
N THR A 39 17.01 55.77 -61.08
CA THR A 39 15.56 55.55 -61.27
C THR A 39 15.21 56.25 -62.58
N PRO A 40 14.03 56.10 -63.22
CA PRO A 40 13.03 55.01 -63.31
C PRO A 40 12.82 54.63 -64.83
N PRO A 41 11.72 53.99 -65.32
CA PRO A 41 10.41 54.66 -65.47
C PRO A 41 9.15 53.77 -65.32
N ARG A 42 8.01 54.46 -65.41
CA ARG A 42 6.60 54.10 -65.18
C ARG A 42 5.96 53.18 -66.23
N GLN A 43 4.86 52.56 -65.79
CA GLN A 43 3.78 51.85 -66.49
C GLN A 43 3.15 52.61 -67.69
N PRO A 44 2.34 51.89 -68.47
CA PRO A 44 0.98 52.36 -68.76
C PRO A 44 -0.13 51.36 -68.39
N LYS A 45 -1.27 51.95 -68.04
CA LYS A 45 -2.61 51.37 -67.83
C LYS A 45 -3.31 51.13 -69.17
N GLU A 46 -4.27 50.21 -69.21
CA GLU A 46 -5.50 50.20 -70.03
C GLU A 46 -6.40 49.09 -69.44
N GLU A 47 -7.53 49.38 -68.78
CA GLU A 47 -8.88 49.71 -69.32
C GLU A 47 -9.55 48.56 -70.09
N GLY A 48 -10.69 48.06 -69.58
CA GLY A 48 -11.56 47.14 -70.31
C GLY A 48 -12.58 46.38 -69.45
N SER A 49 -13.78 46.94 -69.29
CA SER A 49 -15.04 46.29 -68.89
C SER A 49 -16.19 47.14 -69.44
N PRO A 50 -17.45 46.69 -69.59
CA PRO A 50 -18.04 45.34 -69.64
C PRO A 50 -18.97 45.19 -70.89
N PRO A 51 -19.91 44.21 -70.95
CA PRO A 51 -21.29 44.60 -70.62
C PRO A 51 -22.17 43.55 -69.93
N THR A 52 -23.27 44.10 -69.41
CA THR A 52 -24.40 43.59 -68.62
C THR A 52 -25.50 42.87 -69.42
N SER A 53 -26.23 41.94 -68.77
CA SER A 53 -27.71 41.72 -68.81
C SER A 53 -27.99 40.32 -68.22
N SER A 54 -29.04 39.97 -67.47
CA SER A 54 -30.31 40.60 -67.11
C SER A 54 -30.97 39.82 -65.96
N THR A 55 -31.75 40.57 -65.19
CA THR A 55 -32.80 40.26 -64.20
C THR A 55 -33.73 39.06 -64.43
N ARG A 56 -34.07 38.37 -63.33
CA ARG A 56 -35.38 37.78 -62.89
C ARG A 56 -35.09 36.62 -61.91
N ASP A 57 -35.89 36.25 -60.91
CA ASP A 57 -37.07 36.76 -60.22
C ASP A 57 -37.20 35.88 -58.95
N SER A 58 -37.85 36.43 -57.94
CA SER A 58 -38.43 35.87 -56.70
C SER A 58 -38.50 34.35 -56.42
N GLY A 59 -38.19 33.99 -55.16
CA GLY A 59 -38.74 32.84 -54.44
C GLY A 59 -37.78 32.21 -53.41
N PRO A 60 -38.11 32.19 -52.10
CA PRO A 60 -37.32 31.44 -51.11
C PRO A 60 -37.86 30.01 -50.99
N PRO A 61 -37.01 28.97 -50.99
CA PRO A 61 -37.38 27.70 -50.41
C PRO A 61 -36.74 27.51 -49.03
N ASP A 62 -37.56 26.93 -48.18
CA ASP A 62 -37.35 26.60 -46.79
C ASP A 62 -36.10 25.79 -46.51
N ALA A 63 -35.64 26.00 -45.27
CA ALA A 63 -34.67 25.19 -44.58
C ALA A 63 -35.17 23.75 -44.40
N SER A 64 -34.39 22.77 -44.87
CA SER A 64 -34.19 21.45 -44.26
C SER A 64 -33.34 20.60 -45.20
N ASP A 65 -32.02 20.78 -45.17
CA ASP A 65 -31.09 19.76 -45.65
C ASP A 65 -30.51 19.06 -44.42
N GLU A 66 -30.99 17.84 -44.22
CA GLU A 66 -30.41 16.84 -43.33
C GLU A 66 -29.08 16.38 -43.92
N ASP A 67 -27.99 16.63 -43.20
CA ASP A 67 -26.67 16.08 -43.52
C ASP A 67 -26.71 14.55 -43.36
N HIS A 68 -26.93 13.84 -44.48
CA HIS A 68 -26.60 12.43 -44.61
C HIS A 68 -25.08 12.27 -44.73
N ASP A 69 -24.45 12.01 -43.59
CA ASP A 69 -23.04 11.61 -43.47
C ASP A 69 -22.90 10.14 -43.91
N ASP A 70 -22.81 9.94 -45.22
CA ASP A 70 -22.71 8.63 -45.88
C ASP A 70 -21.23 8.25 -46.11
N SER A 71 -20.47 8.16 -45.00
CA SER A 71 -19.04 7.79 -45.01
C SER A 71 -18.70 6.55 -44.18
N SER A 72 -19.66 5.62 -44.06
CA SER A 72 -19.44 4.29 -43.46
C SER A 72 -20.10 3.16 -44.27
N ALA A 73 -19.67 2.94 -45.52
CA ALA A 73 -20.08 1.76 -46.28
C ALA A 73 -18.93 1.23 -47.14
N LEU A 74 -17.97 0.56 -46.49
CA LEU A 74 -17.05 -0.35 -47.15
C LEU A 74 -16.59 -1.45 -46.18
N PHE A 75 -17.57 -2.14 -45.59
CA PHE A 75 -17.39 -3.49 -45.05
C PHE A 75 -18.56 -4.34 -45.52
N GLY A 76 -18.22 -5.41 -46.24
CA GLY A 76 -19.17 -6.33 -46.84
C GLY A 76 -20.00 -7.07 -45.79
N GLU A 77 -21.20 -7.46 -46.22
CA GLU A 77 -22.13 -8.36 -45.54
C GLU A 77 -21.37 -9.57 -44.97
N LEU A 78 -21.23 -9.61 -43.65
CA LEU A 78 -20.76 -10.76 -42.89
C LEU A 78 -21.96 -11.37 -42.19
N GLU A 79 -22.22 -12.62 -42.53
CA GLU A 79 -23.13 -13.54 -41.87
C GLU A 79 -22.97 -13.47 -40.34
N GLU A 80 -24.11 -13.50 -39.63
CA GLU A 80 -24.21 -13.68 -38.17
C GLU A 80 -23.56 -15.01 -37.76
N LEU A 81 -22.25 -14.97 -37.55
CA LEU A 81 -21.49 -15.99 -36.84
C LEU A 81 -21.24 -15.50 -35.42
N ASP A 82 -21.58 -16.34 -34.44
CA ASP A 82 -21.44 -16.15 -32.99
C ASP A 82 -20.31 -15.17 -32.62
N ALA A 83 -20.69 -14.00 -32.09
CA ALA A 83 -19.76 -12.96 -31.71
C ALA A 83 -18.70 -13.54 -30.75
N PRO A 84 -17.42 -13.61 -31.14
CA PRO A 84 -16.39 -14.20 -30.29
C PRO A 84 -16.29 -13.39 -29.01
N GLU A 85 -16.31 -14.08 -27.86
CA GLU A 85 -16.17 -13.45 -26.56
C GLU A 85 -15.01 -12.43 -26.59
N PRO A 86 -15.21 -11.21 -26.07
CA PRO A 86 -14.24 -10.14 -26.18
C PRO A 86 -12.92 -10.60 -25.58
N LYS A 87 -11.91 -10.82 -26.44
CA LYS A 87 -10.56 -11.21 -26.03
C LYS A 87 -10.08 -10.21 -24.97
N LYS A 88 -9.90 -10.70 -23.74
CA LYS A 88 -9.43 -9.92 -22.60
C LYS A 88 -8.19 -9.14 -23.04
N ALA A 89 -8.29 -7.82 -23.05
CA ALA A 89 -7.18 -6.97 -23.47
C ALA A 89 -5.93 -7.33 -22.66
N PRO A 90 -4.76 -7.49 -23.29
CA PRO A 90 -3.54 -7.89 -22.60
C PRO A 90 -3.23 -6.87 -21.50
N SER A 91 -3.05 -7.37 -20.27
CA SER A 91 -2.61 -6.57 -19.12
C SER A 91 -1.19 -6.08 -19.34
N LEU A 92 -0.87 -4.90 -18.79
CA LEU A 92 0.49 -4.35 -18.83
C LEU A 92 1.46 -5.27 -18.10
N ASP A 93 2.54 -5.68 -18.76
CA ASP A 93 3.60 -6.48 -18.14
C ASP A 93 4.58 -5.57 -17.38
N LEU A 94 4.40 -5.50 -16.06
CA LEU A 94 5.23 -4.69 -15.18
C LEU A 94 6.67 -5.20 -15.07
N GLN A 95 6.92 -6.49 -15.30
CA GLN A 95 8.28 -7.05 -15.27
C GLN A 95 9.05 -6.66 -16.52
N ALA A 96 8.41 -6.76 -17.69
CA ALA A 96 8.97 -6.27 -18.95
C ALA A 96 9.26 -4.77 -18.87
N LEU A 97 8.30 -3.98 -18.34
CA LEU A 97 8.47 -2.55 -18.11
C LEU A 97 9.69 -2.24 -17.22
N ALA A 98 9.80 -2.91 -16.07
CA ALA A 98 10.92 -2.74 -15.15
C ALA A 98 12.26 -3.11 -15.80
N LYS A 99 12.27 -4.16 -16.61
CA LYS A 99 13.47 -4.57 -17.35
C LYS A 99 13.92 -3.49 -18.34
N PHE A 100 13.02 -2.95 -19.16
CA PHE A 100 13.38 -1.88 -20.11
C PHE A 100 13.90 -0.62 -19.42
N MET A 101 13.33 -0.29 -18.26
CA MET A 101 13.79 0.82 -17.43
C MET A 101 15.19 0.57 -16.85
N HIS A 102 15.44 -0.63 -16.33
CA HIS A 102 16.74 -1.01 -15.78
C HIS A 102 17.84 -1.06 -16.86
N ASP A 103 17.55 -1.67 -18.01
CA ASP A 103 18.50 -1.80 -19.13
C ASP A 103 18.91 -0.43 -19.72
N SER A 104 18.12 0.61 -19.47
CA SER A 104 18.37 2.00 -19.89
C SER A 104 19.12 2.84 -18.85
N GLU A 105 19.35 2.32 -17.64
CA GLU A 105 20.05 3.02 -16.57
C GLU A 105 21.50 3.45 -16.93
N PRO A 106 22.30 2.66 -17.69
CA PRO A 106 23.62 3.08 -18.15
C PRO A 106 23.59 4.36 -19.01
N ALA A 107 22.56 4.53 -19.85
CA ALA A 107 22.39 5.72 -20.67
C ALA A 107 22.08 6.97 -19.80
N LEU A 108 21.25 6.81 -18.77
CA LEU A 108 20.95 7.88 -17.81
C LEU A 108 22.19 8.29 -17.02
N LYS A 109 23.01 7.33 -16.58
CA LYS A 109 24.27 7.60 -15.88
C LYS A 109 25.24 8.38 -16.76
N THR A 110 25.40 7.96 -18.02
CA THR A 110 26.28 8.62 -19.00
C THR A 110 25.85 10.06 -19.29
N SER A 111 24.56 10.35 -19.20
CA SER A 111 23.96 11.64 -19.57
C SER A 111 23.81 12.61 -18.40
N CYS A 112 24.10 12.18 -17.18
CA CYS A 112 23.90 12.98 -15.96
C CYS A 112 24.86 14.19 -15.93
N GLY A 113 24.30 15.41 -15.85
CA GLY A 113 25.09 16.65 -15.85
C GLY A 113 25.67 17.05 -17.21
N GLU A 114 25.34 16.34 -18.29
CA GLU A 114 25.90 16.56 -19.62
C GLU A 114 24.96 17.36 -20.53
N ASP A 115 25.50 17.86 -21.64
CA ASP A 115 24.69 18.39 -22.74
C ASP A 115 24.25 17.22 -23.63
N VAL A 116 22.93 17.04 -23.75
CA VAL A 116 22.33 15.83 -24.32
C VAL A 116 21.52 16.13 -25.58
N VAL A 117 21.84 15.39 -26.65
CA VAL A 117 21.03 15.31 -27.87
C VAL A 117 20.19 14.04 -27.79
N LEU A 118 18.88 14.17 -27.68
CA LEU A 118 17.94 13.05 -27.68
C LEU A 118 17.36 12.85 -29.07
N LEU A 119 17.62 11.68 -29.66
CA LEU A 119 17.09 11.28 -30.96
C LEU A 119 15.71 10.64 -30.81
N LEU A 120 14.71 11.19 -31.48
CA LEU A 120 13.34 10.68 -31.50
C LEU A 120 12.88 10.49 -32.95
N GLY A 121 11.98 9.54 -33.18
CA GLY A 121 11.46 9.22 -34.51
C GLY A 121 10.98 7.77 -34.61
N SER A 122 10.23 7.46 -35.66
CA SER A 122 9.68 6.12 -35.89
C SER A 122 10.78 5.06 -36.04
N THR A 123 10.41 3.79 -35.92
CA THR A 123 11.29 2.68 -36.33
C THR A 123 11.71 2.87 -37.78
N GLY A 124 12.99 2.61 -38.07
CA GLY A 124 13.55 2.76 -39.42
C GLY A 124 13.86 4.20 -39.85
N SER A 125 13.61 5.24 -39.04
CA SER A 125 13.91 6.64 -39.43
C SER A 125 15.40 7.00 -39.47
N GLY A 126 16.30 6.05 -39.22
CA GLY A 126 17.75 6.26 -39.30
C GLY A 126 18.40 6.84 -38.04
N LYS A 127 17.76 6.74 -36.86
CA LYS A 127 18.31 7.27 -35.59
C LYS A 127 19.70 6.71 -35.27
N THR A 128 19.82 5.38 -35.24
CA THR A 128 21.09 4.71 -35.00
C THR A 128 22.12 5.05 -36.08
N SER A 129 21.72 5.12 -37.36
CA SER A 129 22.60 5.54 -38.46
C SER A 129 23.11 6.98 -38.25
N LEU A 130 22.29 7.88 -37.72
CA LEU A 130 22.73 9.24 -37.37
C LEU A 130 23.76 9.21 -36.23
N VAL A 131 23.60 8.34 -35.22
CA VAL A 131 24.62 8.17 -34.16
C VAL A 131 25.97 7.80 -34.75
N TYR A 132 26.02 6.83 -35.67
CA TYR A 132 27.25 6.43 -36.34
C TYR A 132 27.91 7.61 -37.09
N SER A 133 27.13 8.33 -37.90
CA SER A 133 27.62 9.50 -38.64
C SER A 133 28.11 10.61 -37.71
N MET A 134 27.38 10.91 -36.63
CA MET A 134 27.78 11.90 -35.61
C MET A 134 29.02 11.47 -34.82
N SER A 135 29.31 10.17 -34.76
CA SER A 135 30.51 9.62 -34.12
C SER A 135 31.74 9.61 -35.06
N GLY A 136 31.60 10.15 -36.28
CA GLY A 136 32.65 10.13 -37.29
C GLY A 136 32.91 8.73 -37.87
N LEU A 137 32.00 7.77 -37.65
CA LEU A 137 32.10 6.42 -38.20
C LEU A 137 31.46 6.38 -39.58
N ARG A 138 32.17 5.81 -40.55
CA ARG A 138 31.72 5.74 -41.93
C ARG A 138 30.62 4.68 -42.08
N LEU A 139 29.52 5.10 -42.72
CA LEU A 139 28.48 4.20 -43.20
C LEU A 139 28.78 3.83 -44.66
N VAL A 140 28.69 2.53 -44.97
CA VAL A 140 28.92 1.98 -46.30
C VAL A 140 27.60 1.44 -46.81
N ALA A 141 27.27 1.76 -48.06
CA ALA A 141 26.12 1.18 -48.72
C ALA A 141 26.36 -0.30 -49.02
N ALA A 142 25.50 -1.16 -48.52
CA ALA A 142 25.43 -2.58 -48.84
C ALA A 142 24.11 -2.89 -49.57
N SER A 143 24.12 -3.91 -50.42
CA SER A 143 22.89 -4.43 -51.03
C SER A 143 22.37 -5.59 -50.20
N HIS A 144 21.17 -5.45 -49.64
CA HIS A 144 20.54 -6.47 -48.81
C HIS A 144 19.30 -7.07 -49.49
N GLY A 145 19.19 -8.40 -49.45
CA GLY A 145 18.10 -9.18 -50.03
C GLY A 145 18.16 -9.33 -51.55
N ALA A 146 17.32 -10.24 -52.09
CA ALA A 146 17.27 -10.57 -53.52
C ALA A 146 16.87 -9.38 -54.41
N ALA A 147 16.16 -8.39 -53.86
CA ALA A 147 15.76 -7.17 -54.56
C ALA A 147 16.87 -6.10 -54.59
N GLY A 148 18.03 -6.35 -53.96
CA GLY A 148 19.16 -5.41 -53.95
C GLY A 148 18.85 -4.10 -53.24
N LYS A 149 17.99 -4.11 -52.21
CA LYS A 149 17.65 -2.90 -51.45
C LYS A 149 18.93 -2.32 -50.86
N LYS A 150 19.21 -1.05 -51.14
CA LYS A 150 20.38 -0.35 -50.58
C LYS A 150 20.13 -0.15 -49.08
N VAL A 151 21.00 -0.71 -48.25
CA VAL A 151 21.04 -0.51 -46.80
C VAL A 151 22.38 0.10 -46.44
N TYR A 152 22.48 0.70 -45.25
CA TYR A 152 23.72 1.28 -44.75
C TYR A 152 24.22 0.48 -43.56
N GLU A 153 25.45 -0.02 -43.67
CA GLU A 153 26.16 -0.74 -42.62
C GLU A 153 27.32 0.11 -42.10
N ALA A 154 27.62 0.00 -40.81
CA ALA A 154 28.76 0.68 -40.22
C ALA A 154 30.05 -0.08 -40.51
N GLU A 155 31.08 0.62 -40.98
CA GLU A 155 32.40 0.02 -41.23
C GLU A 155 33.05 -0.51 -39.93
N LYS A 156 32.74 0.14 -38.81
CA LYS A 156 33.19 -0.25 -37.48
C LYS A 156 32.00 -0.26 -36.54
N ALA A 157 31.80 -1.37 -35.81
CA ALA A 157 30.76 -1.49 -34.80
C ALA A 157 30.97 -0.49 -33.65
N LEU A 158 29.88 0.10 -33.18
CA LEU A 158 29.82 0.93 -32.00
C LEU A 158 29.16 0.14 -30.87
N ASP A 159 29.81 0.06 -29.71
CA ASP A 159 29.35 -0.79 -28.61
C ASP A 159 27.93 -0.41 -28.14
N GLY A 160 27.04 -1.41 -28.09
CA GLY A 160 25.64 -1.23 -27.74
C GLY A 160 24.73 -0.64 -28.83
N PHE A 161 25.24 -0.36 -30.03
CA PHE A 161 24.46 0.17 -31.17
C PHE A 161 24.49 -0.77 -32.37
N THR A 162 23.32 -1.23 -32.80
CA THR A 162 23.15 -2.08 -33.98
C THR A 162 22.24 -1.40 -34.98
N ILE A 163 22.68 -1.26 -36.23
CA ILE A 163 21.82 -0.75 -37.30
C ILE A 163 20.92 -1.90 -37.75
N GLY A 164 19.62 -1.80 -37.44
CA GLY A 164 18.62 -2.75 -37.93
C GLY A 164 18.34 -2.56 -39.43
N HIS A 165 18.21 -3.67 -40.17
CA HIS A 165 17.81 -3.68 -41.58
C HIS A 165 16.36 -4.15 -41.78
N GLU A 166 15.73 -4.65 -40.71
CA GLU A 166 14.35 -5.12 -40.68
C GLU A 166 13.38 -4.00 -40.28
N GLU A 167 12.08 -4.23 -40.47
CA GLU A 167 11.02 -3.30 -40.03
C GLU A 167 10.82 -3.33 -38.51
N THR A 168 11.36 -4.35 -37.84
CA THR A 168 11.42 -4.49 -36.39
C THR A 168 12.59 -3.70 -35.84
N SER A 169 12.34 -2.87 -34.82
CA SER A 169 13.40 -2.05 -34.21
C SER A 169 14.35 -2.93 -33.41
N GLU A 170 15.66 -2.85 -33.62
CA GLU A 170 16.64 -3.53 -32.76
C GLU A 170 16.82 -2.79 -31.41
N THR A 171 16.60 -1.47 -31.40
CA THR A 171 16.72 -0.64 -30.21
C THR A 171 15.46 -0.80 -29.34
N GLN A 172 15.61 -1.43 -28.18
CA GLN A 172 14.55 -1.62 -27.17
C GLN A 172 14.73 -0.72 -25.93
N ASN A 173 15.93 -0.20 -25.72
CA ASN A 173 16.33 0.56 -24.54
C ASN A 173 17.07 1.83 -24.97
N LEU A 174 17.13 2.85 -24.10
CA LEU A 174 17.95 4.02 -24.38
C LEU A 174 19.43 3.62 -24.44
N ARG A 175 20.14 4.11 -25.46
CA ARG A 175 21.59 3.96 -25.60
C ARG A 175 22.23 5.33 -25.70
N ALA A 176 23.31 5.56 -24.97
CA ALA A 176 24.04 6.82 -24.97
C ALA A 176 25.44 6.63 -25.52
N HIS A 177 25.89 7.57 -26.34
CA HIS A 177 27.25 7.64 -26.83
C HIS A 177 27.80 9.06 -26.64
N ARG A 178 29.05 9.18 -26.21
CA ARG A 178 29.70 10.48 -26.04
C ARG A 178 30.49 10.82 -27.30
N LEU A 179 30.14 11.94 -27.92
CA LEU A 179 30.80 12.48 -29.10
C LEU A 179 32.15 13.08 -28.73
N SER A 180 33.03 13.27 -29.73
CA SER A 180 34.35 13.89 -29.54
C SER A 180 34.28 15.34 -29.04
N SER A 181 33.15 16.02 -29.25
CA SER A 181 32.85 17.36 -28.74
C SER A 181 32.55 17.40 -27.24
N GLY A 182 32.32 16.24 -26.61
CA GLY A 182 31.87 16.10 -25.23
C GLY A 182 30.34 15.96 -25.09
N THR A 183 29.57 16.32 -26.11
CA THR A 183 28.11 16.12 -26.18
C THR A 183 27.74 14.65 -26.06
N VAL A 184 26.67 14.32 -25.34
CA VAL A 184 26.12 12.96 -25.28
C VAL A 184 24.94 12.85 -26.24
N ILE A 185 25.03 11.94 -27.20
CA ILE A 185 23.92 11.59 -28.09
C ILE A 185 23.20 10.35 -27.54
N VAL A 186 21.88 10.42 -27.45
CA VAL A 186 21.03 9.35 -26.91
C VAL A 186 20.10 8.86 -28.01
N ASP A 187 20.27 7.60 -28.39
CA ASP A 187 19.35 6.88 -29.29
C ASP A 187 18.22 6.27 -28.47
N ALA A 188 16.99 6.68 -28.76
CA ALA A 188 15.81 6.13 -28.15
C ALA A 188 15.21 5.00 -29.01
N PRO A 189 14.48 4.05 -28.41
CA PRO A 189 13.61 3.14 -29.16
C PRO A 189 12.71 3.89 -30.14
N GLY A 190 12.33 3.22 -31.23
CA GLY A 190 11.36 3.78 -32.17
C GLY A 190 10.13 4.25 -31.43
N GLN A 191 9.76 5.52 -31.58
CA GLN A 191 8.51 5.98 -30.95
C GLN A 191 7.34 5.46 -31.76
N PHE A 192 6.23 5.14 -31.09
CA PHE A 192 5.12 4.35 -31.66
C PHE A 192 5.52 2.92 -32.06
N ASP A 193 6.52 2.35 -31.37
CA ASP A 193 6.87 0.94 -31.55
C ASP A 193 5.64 0.05 -31.31
N THR A 194 5.35 -0.85 -32.25
CA THR A 194 4.23 -1.78 -32.18
C THR A 194 4.46 -2.91 -31.18
N ARG A 195 5.67 -2.99 -30.61
CA ARG A 195 6.09 -4.06 -29.69
C ARG A 195 5.47 -4.00 -28.29
N GLY A 196 4.70 -2.96 -27.98
CA GLY A 196 3.86 -2.95 -26.79
C GLY A 196 3.81 -1.60 -26.09
N SER A 197 2.89 -1.50 -25.13
CA SER A 197 2.74 -0.28 -24.32
C SER A 197 3.84 -0.17 -23.28
N GLU A 198 4.48 -1.28 -22.92
CA GLU A 198 5.59 -1.38 -21.98
C GLU A 198 6.80 -0.59 -22.49
N VAL A 199 7.19 -0.79 -23.76
CA VAL A 199 8.31 -0.07 -24.39
C VAL A 199 8.03 1.43 -24.50
N ASP A 200 6.80 1.79 -24.87
CA ASP A 200 6.37 3.19 -24.97
C ASP A 200 6.38 3.89 -23.61
N ILE A 201 5.83 3.25 -22.56
CA ILE A 201 5.87 3.78 -21.19
C ILE A 201 7.31 3.89 -20.68
N ALA A 202 8.13 2.86 -20.88
CA ALA A 202 9.54 2.89 -20.49
C ALA A 202 10.27 4.06 -21.17
N THR A 203 10.19 4.15 -22.50
CA THR A 203 10.86 5.19 -23.29
C THR A 203 10.44 6.58 -22.84
N SER A 204 9.13 6.80 -22.68
CA SER A 204 8.58 8.08 -22.22
C SER A 204 9.07 8.47 -20.81
N ALA A 205 9.05 7.52 -19.87
CA ALA A 205 9.55 7.72 -18.51
C ALA A 205 11.06 8.03 -18.48
N LEU A 206 11.84 7.32 -19.28
CA LEU A 206 13.28 7.47 -19.35
C LEU A 206 13.68 8.77 -20.05
N CYS A 207 12.98 9.19 -21.11
CA CYS A 207 13.18 10.51 -21.73
C CYS A 207 12.92 11.64 -20.74
N ARG A 208 11.88 11.50 -19.90
CA ARG A 208 11.60 12.43 -18.80
C ARG A 208 12.74 12.47 -17.79
N GLN A 209 13.22 11.31 -17.32
CA GLN A 209 14.35 11.25 -16.38
C GLN A 209 15.66 11.77 -16.97
N LEU A 210 15.88 11.54 -18.25
CA LEU A 210 17.02 12.08 -18.97
C LEU A 210 16.97 13.61 -18.93
N ALA A 211 15.81 14.20 -19.20
CA ALA A 211 15.60 15.64 -19.11
C ALA A 211 15.87 16.20 -17.71
N THR A 212 15.48 15.50 -16.64
CA THR A 212 15.72 15.97 -15.26
C THR A 212 17.19 15.86 -14.82
N LYS A 213 17.95 14.90 -15.38
CA LYS A 213 19.33 14.62 -14.99
C LYS A 213 20.38 15.33 -15.85
N CYS A 214 20.06 15.66 -17.10
CA CYS A 214 21.00 16.35 -18.00
C CYS A 214 21.12 17.85 -17.68
N ARG A 215 22.21 18.48 -18.11
CA ARG A 215 22.43 19.92 -17.96
C ARG A 215 21.64 20.71 -19.00
N LYS A 216 21.71 20.28 -20.26
CA LYS A 216 20.95 20.85 -21.37
C LYS A 216 20.39 19.72 -22.22
N LEU A 217 19.21 19.94 -22.78
CA LEU A 217 18.55 18.97 -23.64
C LEU A 217 18.19 19.59 -24.99
N ARG A 218 18.48 18.86 -26.06
CA ARG A 218 18.05 19.17 -27.41
C ARG A 218 17.39 17.94 -28.04
N PHE A 219 16.24 18.14 -28.64
CA PHE A 219 15.51 17.10 -29.35
C PHE A 219 15.88 17.12 -30.83
N VAL A 220 16.19 15.96 -31.40
CA VAL A 220 16.37 15.78 -32.83
C VAL A 220 15.37 14.75 -33.32
N MET A 221 14.43 15.21 -34.12
CA MET A 221 13.29 14.47 -34.64
C MET A 221 13.62 13.97 -36.04
N LEU A 222 13.85 12.67 -36.18
CA LEU A 222 14.13 12.05 -37.47
C LEU A 222 12.83 11.63 -38.13
N VAL A 223 12.56 12.18 -39.31
CA VAL A 223 11.35 11.95 -40.09
C VAL A 223 11.74 11.23 -41.38
N ASP A 224 11.13 10.08 -41.67
CA ASP A 224 11.28 9.41 -42.97
C ASP A 224 10.55 10.23 -44.04
N CYS A 225 11.25 10.69 -45.09
CA CYS A 225 10.64 11.42 -46.21
C CYS A 225 9.53 10.63 -46.90
N GLY A 226 9.60 9.31 -46.92
CA GLY A 226 8.52 8.46 -47.44
C GLY A 226 7.19 8.70 -46.71
N SER A 227 7.23 9.02 -45.41
CA SER A 227 6.04 9.31 -44.61
C SER A 227 5.35 10.62 -44.99
N LEU A 228 6.04 11.53 -45.68
CA LEU A 228 5.43 12.74 -46.25
C LEU A 228 4.59 12.44 -47.49
N LEU A 229 4.94 11.38 -48.22
CA LEU A 229 4.27 10.98 -49.45
C LEU A 229 3.06 10.08 -49.18
N HIS A 230 3.07 9.32 -48.08
CA HIS A 230 2.10 8.28 -47.78
C HIS A 230 1.13 8.67 -46.64
N CYS A 231 -0.05 8.04 -46.62
CA CYS A 231 -0.99 8.04 -45.48
C CYS A 231 -1.42 9.42 -44.93
N ARG A 232 -1.68 10.42 -45.80
CA ARG A 232 -2.11 11.78 -45.36
C ARG A 232 -1.21 12.35 -44.25
N MET A 233 0.07 11.95 -44.24
CA MET A 233 1.11 12.37 -43.29
C MET A 233 0.85 11.90 -41.85
N GLY A 234 0.20 10.75 -41.66
CA GLY A 234 -0.11 10.20 -40.34
C GLY A 234 1.10 10.14 -39.39
N SER A 235 2.26 9.68 -39.86
CA SER A 235 3.49 9.61 -39.04
C SER A 235 4.01 11.00 -38.65
N LEU A 236 3.94 11.98 -39.56
CA LEU A 236 4.33 13.35 -39.23
C LEU A 236 3.39 13.95 -38.19
N ARG A 237 2.08 13.73 -38.32
CA ARG A 237 1.06 14.17 -37.34
C ARG A 237 1.32 13.58 -35.96
N GLN A 238 1.68 12.31 -35.90
CA GLN A 238 2.07 11.63 -34.66
C GLN A 238 3.31 12.28 -34.03
N ILE A 239 4.36 12.57 -34.83
CA ILE A 239 5.56 13.27 -34.35
C ILE A 239 5.22 14.68 -33.83
N THR A 240 4.38 15.44 -34.55
CA THR A 240 3.98 16.77 -34.12
C THR A 240 3.14 16.73 -32.84
N SER A 241 2.24 15.74 -32.68
CA SER A 241 1.47 15.53 -31.44
C SER A 241 2.41 15.23 -30.27
N MET A 242 3.37 14.33 -30.47
CA MET A 242 4.39 14.00 -29.48
C MET A 242 5.14 15.24 -28.98
N ILE A 243 5.50 16.16 -29.88
CA ILE A 243 6.22 17.38 -29.50
C ILE A 243 5.33 18.31 -28.68
N ARG A 244 4.05 18.41 -29.03
CA ARG A 244 3.08 19.21 -28.28
C ARG A 244 2.83 18.62 -26.90
N GLU A 245 2.82 17.30 -26.78
CA GLU A 245 2.70 16.59 -25.50
C GLU A 245 3.96 16.77 -24.65
N ALA A 246 5.14 16.54 -25.24
CA ALA A 246 6.44 16.67 -24.59
C ALA A 246 6.71 18.11 -24.13
N LEU A 247 6.40 19.08 -24.99
CA LEU A 247 6.65 20.51 -24.82
C LEU A 247 5.34 21.30 -25.04
N PRO A 248 4.45 21.34 -24.04
CA PRO A 248 3.14 22.01 -24.12
C PRO A 248 3.21 23.48 -24.56
N ASP A 249 4.26 24.18 -24.12
CA ASP A 249 4.48 25.58 -24.44
C ASP A 249 5.23 25.80 -25.76
N PHE A 250 5.48 24.76 -26.57
CA PHE A 250 6.08 24.88 -27.90
C PHE A 250 5.48 26.01 -28.77
N PRO A 251 4.15 26.27 -28.79
CA PRO A 251 3.55 27.35 -29.58
C PRO A 251 3.83 28.74 -29.04
N ARG A 252 4.34 28.90 -27.82
CA ARG A 252 4.50 30.22 -27.18
C ARG A 252 5.94 30.49 -26.75
N ASN A 253 6.70 29.44 -26.45
CA ASN A 253 8.04 29.53 -25.91
C ASN A 253 9.10 29.32 -27.01
N GLN A 254 9.85 30.38 -27.30
CA GLN A 254 10.92 30.35 -28.29
C GLN A 254 12.05 29.39 -27.92
N ALA A 255 12.38 29.24 -26.62
CA ALA A 255 13.40 28.31 -26.17
C ALA A 255 13.00 26.86 -26.45
N HIS A 256 11.72 26.51 -26.28
CA HIS A 256 11.21 25.17 -26.60
C HIS A 256 11.31 24.89 -28.11
N ARG A 257 10.95 25.86 -28.95
CA ARG A 257 11.08 25.73 -30.41
C ARG A 257 12.52 25.56 -30.84
N GLY A 258 13.42 26.40 -30.32
CA GLY A 258 14.82 26.33 -30.68
C GLY A 258 15.51 25.07 -30.16
N ALA A 259 15.01 24.45 -29.09
CA ALA A 259 15.46 23.16 -28.57
C ALA A 259 15.07 21.94 -29.43
N VAL A 260 14.24 22.11 -30.46
CA VAL A 260 13.81 21.03 -31.35
C VAL A 260 14.43 21.25 -32.74
N CYS A 261 14.98 20.16 -33.29
CA CYS A 261 15.45 20.08 -34.67
C CYS A 261 14.74 18.94 -35.39
N PHE A 262 14.37 19.14 -36.66
CA PHE A 262 13.81 18.12 -37.51
C PHE A 262 14.79 17.77 -38.62
N LEU A 263 15.11 16.48 -38.73
CA LEU A 263 15.96 15.94 -39.77
C LEU A 263 15.16 14.97 -40.64
N PHE A 264 14.99 15.35 -41.89
CA PHE A 264 14.32 14.53 -42.90
C PHE A 264 15.32 13.54 -43.50
N THR A 265 14.97 12.25 -43.47
CA THR A 265 15.84 11.12 -43.85
C THR A 265 15.25 10.37 -45.04
N HIS A 266 15.97 9.37 -45.57
CA HIS A 266 15.54 8.58 -46.74
C HIS A 266 15.20 9.47 -47.95
N LEU A 267 16.09 10.43 -48.23
CA LEU A 267 15.89 11.46 -49.26
C LEU A 267 15.74 10.88 -50.67
N GLU A 268 16.27 9.68 -50.91
CA GLU A 268 16.11 8.93 -52.15
C GLU A 268 14.65 8.62 -52.49
N LYS A 269 13.72 8.68 -51.51
CA LYS A 269 12.28 8.48 -51.75
C LYS A 269 11.59 9.70 -52.35
N VAL A 270 12.17 10.90 -52.16
CA VAL A 270 11.56 12.18 -52.57
C VAL A 270 12.37 12.90 -53.64
N THR A 271 13.63 12.54 -53.84
CA THR A 271 14.49 13.13 -54.86
C THR A 271 14.35 12.38 -56.19
N PRO A 272 14.25 13.10 -57.32
CA PRO A 272 14.07 12.47 -58.63
C PRO A 272 15.32 11.74 -59.07
N TYR A 273 15.13 10.58 -59.70
CA TYR A 273 16.21 9.82 -60.36
C TYR A 273 16.42 10.32 -61.81
N PRO A 274 17.66 10.42 -62.31
CA PRO A 274 18.93 10.11 -61.64
C PRO A 274 19.35 11.20 -60.64
N MET A 275 20.04 10.75 -59.60
CA MET A 275 20.52 11.63 -58.53
C MET A 275 21.59 12.59 -59.05
N PRO A 276 21.65 13.84 -58.56
CA PRO A 276 22.73 14.76 -58.91
C PRO A 276 24.09 14.16 -58.56
N SER A 277 25.08 14.33 -59.46
CA SER A 277 26.46 13.88 -59.21
C SER A 277 27.17 14.72 -58.14
N ASP A 278 26.72 15.96 -57.95
CA ASP A 278 27.20 16.86 -56.92
C ASP A 278 26.37 16.74 -55.63
N ARG A 279 27.04 16.57 -54.50
CA ARG A 279 26.41 16.33 -53.19
C ARG A 279 25.65 17.56 -52.70
N ASP A 280 26.20 18.75 -52.92
CA ASP A 280 25.62 20.00 -52.44
C ASP A 280 24.33 20.33 -53.21
N GLU A 281 24.33 20.14 -54.53
CA GLU A 281 23.13 20.28 -55.34
C GLU A 281 22.06 19.23 -54.97
N ALA A 282 22.45 17.98 -54.68
CA ALA A 282 21.53 16.95 -54.19
C ALA A 282 20.86 17.33 -52.85
N LEU A 283 21.63 17.81 -51.88
CA LEU A 283 21.09 18.28 -50.61
C LEU A 283 20.19 19.50 -50.78
N LYS A 284 20.57 20.45 -51.64
CA LYS A 284 19.79 21.65 -51.94
C LYS A 284 18.46 21.30 -52.59
N GLN A 285 18.46 20.37 -53.54
CA GLN A 285 17.24 19.87 -54.17
C GLN A 285 16.34 19.15 -53.16
N ALA A 286 16.91 18.26 -52.34
CA ALA A 286 16.16 17.56 -51.30
C ALA A 286 15.50 18.52 -50.30
N ARG A 287 16.22 19.56 -49.87
CA ARG A 287 15.68 20.63 -49.00
C ARG A 287 14.51 21.36 -49.64
N ALA A 288 14.61 21.68 -50.94
CA ALA A 288 13.55 22.34 -51.68
C ALA A 288 12.29 21.44 -51.76
N THR A 289 12.47 20.15 -52.06
CA THR A 289 11.36 19.19 -52.11
C THR A 289 10.70 19.01 -50.75
N VAL A 290 11.47 18.86 -49.67
CA VAL A 290 10.92 18.77 -48.31
C VAL A 290 10.14 20.04 -47.94
N ALA A 291 10.64 21.22 -48.28
CA ALA A 291 9.93 22.48 -48.04
C ALA A 291 8.60 22.55 -48.80
N GLU A 292 8.55 22.08 -50.05
CA GLU A 292 7.32 22.00 -50.83
C GLU A 292 6.32 21.02 -50.21
N LEU A 293 6.77 19.83 -49.82
CA LEU A 293 5.93 18.82 -49.19
C LEU A 293 5.36 19.30 -47.85
N LEU A 294 6.16 19.98 -47.02
CA LEU A 294 5.69 20.59 -45.78
C LEU A 294 4.70 21.74 -46.01
N SER A 295 4.91 22.54 -47.06
CA SER A 295 3.94 23.57 -47.44
C SER A 295 2.61 22.94 -47.84
N ARG A 296 2.63 21.91 -48.70
CA ARG A 296 1.43 21.16 -49.08
C ARG A 296 0.76 20.52 -47.86
N ALA A 297 1.54 19.96 -46.94
CA ALA A 297 1.08 19.40 -45.68
C ALA A 297 0.28 20.42 -44.86
N LEU A 298 0.85 21.61 -44.71
CA LEU A 298 0.25 22.72 -43.98
C LEU A 298 -1.06 23.18 -44.63
N HIS A 299 -1.11 23.27 -45.97
CA HIS A 299 -2.33 23.66 -46.69
C HIS A 299 -3.44 22.61 -46.57
N GLY A 300 -3.08 21.33 -46.55
CA GLY A 300 -4.04 20.22 -46.41
C GLY A 300 -4.44 19.87 -44.97
N THR A 301 -3.93 20.59 -43.97
CA THR A 301 -4.23 20.33 -42.55
C THR A 301 -5.27 21.30 -42.03
N ASP A 302 -6.30 20.77 -41.37
CA ASP A 302 -7.39 21.56 -40.77
C ASP A 302 -6.83 22.63 -39.81
N TRP A 303 -7.53 23.77 -39.72
CA TRP A 303 -7.12 24.90 -38.92
C TRP A 303 -7.21 24.64 -37.40
N ASN A 304 -8.05 23.69 -36.97
CA ASN A 304 -8.16 23.23 -35.59
C ASN A 304 -7.16 22.14 -35.23
N ASP A 305 -6.45 21.58 -36.20
CA ASP A 305 -5.53 20.48 -35.95
C ASP A 305 -4.27 20.99 -35.24
N ASP A 306 -3.98 20.45 -34.06
CA ASP A 306 -2.81 20.81 -33.26
C ASP A 306 -1.48 20.63 -34.02
N CYS A 307 -1.44 19.72 -34.99
CA CYS A 307 -0.26 19.49 -35.85
C CYS A 307 0.08 20.72 -36.70
N ARG A 308 -0.94 21.52 -37.06
CA ARG A 308 -0.79 22.71 -37.91
C ARG A 308 0.21 23.70 -37.34
N ILE A 309 0.22 23.88 -36.02
CA ILE A 309 1.13 24.81 -35.34
C ILE A 309 2.59 24.42 -35.58
N VAL A 310 2.90 23.13 -35.46
CA VAL A 310 4.26 22.63 -35.65
C VAL A 310 4.66 22.69 -37.12
N LEU A 311 3.76 22.32 -38.04
CA LEU A 311 3.98 22.45 -39.48
C LEU A 311 4.23 23.90 -39.92
N GLN A 312 3.41 24.82 -39.43
CA GLN A 312 3.56 26.25 -39.69
C GLN A 312 4.92 26.74 -39.21
N TRP A 313 5.31 26.34 -38.00
CA TRP A 313 6.63 26.67 -37.46
C TRP A 313 7.76 26.08 -38.31
N MET A 314 7.66 24.84 -38.80
CA MET A 314 8.67 24.24 -39.67
C MET A 314 8.85 25.05 -40.96
N CYS A 315 7.75 25.39 -41.64
CA CYS A 315 7.77 26.20 -42.85
C CYS A 315 8.38 27.60 -42.58
N GLN A 316 8.01 28.22 -41.46
CA GLN A 316 8.60 29.49 -41.04
C GLN A 316 10.10 29.37 -40.76
N ALA A 317 10.54 28.31 -40.08
CA ALA A 317 11.95 28.09 -39.78
C ALA A 317 12.79 27.92 -41.06
N ILE A 318 12.27 27.21 -42.06
CA ILE A 318 12.90 27.12 -43.39
C ILE A 318 13.00 28.50 -44.03
N GLN A 319 11.90 29.25 -44.08
CA GLN A 319 11.88 30.59 -44.69
C GLN A 319 12.86 31.54 -43.99
N MET A 320 12.86 31.55 -42.66
CA MET A 320 13.74 32.40 -41.87
C MET A 320 15.21 32.08 -42.05
N TYR A 321 15.55 30.80 -42.24
CA TYR A 321 16.92 30.43 -42.59
C TYR A 321 17.30 30.95 -43.97
N ASN A 322 16.42 30.77 -44.97
CA ASN A 322 16.65 31.25 -46.34
C ASN A 322 16.76 32.79 -46.40
N ASP A 323 16.02 33.50 -45.57
CA ASP A 323 16.09 34.96 -45.41
C ASP A 323 17.34 35.43 -44.63
N GLY A 324 18.17 34.52 -44.10
CA GLY A 324 19.32 34.83 -43.25
C GLY A 324 18.95 35.29 -41.82
N LYS A 325 17.68 35.21 -41.43
CA LYS A 325 17.19 35.56 -40.08
C LYS A 325 17.54 34.49 -39.05
N LEU A 326 17.59 33.22 -39.45
CA LEU A 326 18.13 32.14 -38.64
C LEU A 326 19.54 31.78 -39.11
N LYS A 327 20.49 31.77 -38.17
CA LYS A 327 21.87 31.36 -38.45
C LYS A 327 22.05 29.85 -38.55
N VAL A 328 21.03 29.06 -38.19
CA VAL A 328 21.11 27.60 -38.15
C VAL A 328 19.80 26.99 -38.63
N ARG A 329 19.90 25.86 -39.33
CA ARG A 329 18.76 25.09 -39.82
C ARG A 329 18.14 24.30 -38.67
N LEU A 330 16.92 24.65 -38.28
CA LEU A 330 16.12 23.86 -37.33
C LEU A 330 15.30 22.78 -38.03
N VAL A 331 15.12 22.91 -39.34
CA VAL A 331 14.51 21.93 -40.22
C VAL A 331 15.51 21.70 -41.35
N ASP A 332 16.03 20.49 -41.44
CA ASP A 332 17.03 20.12 -42.44
C ASP A 332 16.85 18.69 -42.92
N VAL A 333 17.72 18.27 -43.84
CA VAL A 333 17.76 16.94 -44.42
C VAL A 333 19.06 16.22 -44.02
N TYR A 334 18.99 14.90 -43.91
CA TYR A 334 20.13 14.03 -43.62
C TYR A 334 20.17 12.87 -44.62
N HIS A 335 21.32 12.67 -45.24
CA HIS A 335 21.62 11.50 -46.04
C HIS A 335 23.06 11.02 -45.74
N PRO A 336 23.28 9.72 -45.44
CA PRO A 336 24.59 9.20 -45.04
C PRO A 336 25.75 9.50 -45.99
N GLU A 337 25.48 9.60 -47.30
CA GLU A 337 26.53 9.84 -48.31
C GLU A 337 26.70 11.31 -48.70
N TRP A 338 25.71 12.16 -48.42
CA TRP A 338 25.74 13.57 -48.88
C TRP A 338 26.01 14.53 -47.73
N SER A 339 25.51 14.23 -46.54
CA SER A 339 25.74 15.05 -45.35
C SER A 339 27.16 14.85 -44.83
N THR A 340 27.84 15.95 -44.49
CA THR A 340 29.13 15.92 -43.80
C THR A 340 28.93 15.94 -42.29
N MET A 341 29.92 15.47 -41.53
CA MET A 341 29.90 15.53 -40.06
C MET A 341 29.84 16.98 -39.57
N GLU A 342 30.54 17.89 -40.25
CA GLU A 342 30.58 19.31 -39.92
C GLU A 342 29.20 19.95 -40.06
N ASP A 343 28.48 19.65 -41.15
CA ASP A 343 27.11 20.14 -41.37
C ASP A 343 26.14 19.61 -40.31
N LEU A 344 26.25 18.31 -39.98
CA LEU A 344 25.39 17.68 -39.00
C LEU A 344 25.65 18.23 -37.60
N ALA A 345 26.91 18.33 -37.19
CA ALA A 345 27.28 18.90 -35.89
C ALA A 345 26.82 20.36 -35.75
N ALA A 346 26.93 21.15 -36.83
CA ALA A 346 26.47 22.54 -36.84
C ALA A 346 24.96 22.69 -36.60
N GLY A 347 24.13 21.71 -36.99
CA GLY A 347 22.69 21.71 -36.75
C GLY A 347 22.26 21.01 -35.46
N VAL A 348 22.97 19.94 -35.09
CA VAL A 348 22.62 19.02 -34.00
C VAL A 348 23.20 19.48 -32.65
N GLU A 349 24.43 19.98 -32.59
CA GLU A 349 25.14 20.25 -31.32
C GLU A 349 25.09 21.72 -30.87
N LEU A 350 23.92 22.34 -30.96
CA LEU A 350 23.76 23.78 -30.70
C LEU A 350 23.59 24.16 -29.21
N PHE A 351 24.46 23.66 -28.32
CA PHE A 351 24.35 23.96 -26.87
C PHE A 351 24.98 25.30 -26.45
N ASN A 352 25.89 25.83 -27.28
CA ASN A 352 26.61 27.08 -27.00
C ASN A 352 25.81 28.34 -27.38
N LYS A 353 24.67 28.18 -28.06
CA LYS A 353 23.82 29.30 -28.49
C LYS A 353 22.58 29.39 -27.62
N ARG A 354 22.30 30.59 -27.09
CA ARG A 354 21.09 30.91 -26.34
C ARG A 354 19.83 30.51 -27.12
N GLY A 355 18.92 29.80 -26.47
CA GLY A 355 17.61 29.44 -27.01
C GLY A 355 17.57 28.21 -27.92
N TYR A 356 18.69 27.48 -28.11
CA TYR A 356 18.73 26.27 -28.94
C TYR A 356 18.75 24.96 -28.13
N SER A 357 18.57 25.05 -26.82
CA SER A 357 18.42 23.90 -25.93
C SER A 357 17.53 24.28 -24.75
N LEU A 358 16.90 23.29 -24.15
CA LEU A 358 16.38 23.41 -22.79
C LEU A 358 17.55 23.45 -21.80
N GLY A 359 17.31 23.89 -20.57
CA GLY A 359 18.38 24.04 -19.57
C GLY A 359 19.05 25.41 -19.58
N PHE A 360 18.71 26.27 -20.54
CA PHE A 360 19.32 27.60 -20.63
C PHE A 360 18.66 28.55 -19.62
N GLY A 361 19.45 29.18 -18.75
CA GLY A 361 18.95 30.11 -17.73
C GLY A 361 18.75 29.49 -16.34
N GLY A 362 19.20 28.25 -16.13
CA GLY A 362 19.20 27.58 -14.81
C GLY A 362 17.96 26.74 -14.52
N GLU A 363 16.90 26.86 -15.32
CA GLU A 363 15.76 25.93 -15.27
C GLU A 363 16.21 24.54 -15.72
N SER A 364 15.85 23.50 -14.97
CA SER A 364 16.15 22.13 -15.40
C SER A 364 15.35 21.80 -16.66
N PRO A 365 15.92 21.15 -17.70
CA PRO A 365 15.13 20.63 -18.82
C PRO A 365 13.98 19.72 -18.33
N GLY A 366 14.16 19.13 -17.15
CA GLY A 366 13.12 18.50 -16.37
C GLY A 366 11.84 19.31 -16.33
N GLU A 367 11.84 20.57 -15.90
CA GLU A 367 10.60 21.29 -15.63
C GLU A 367 9.73 21.51 -16.89
N SER A 368 10.36 21.59 -18.07
CA SER A 368 9.68 21.82 -19.35
C SER A 368 9.14 20.55 -20.02
N VAL A 369 9.77 19.40 -19.80
CA VAL A 369 9.46 18.15 -20.52
C VAL A 369 8.40 17.34 -19.79
N ARG A 370 7.32 16.95 -20.48
CA ARG A 370 6.30 16.01 -19.97
C ARG A 370 6.51 14.58 -20.51
N TYR A 371 5.79 13.62 -19.94
CA TYR A 371 5.72 12.26 -20.48
C TYR A 371 5.04 12.26 -21.84
N ILE A 372 5.60 11.50 -22.78
CA ILE A 372 5.13 11.35 -24.15
C ILE A 372 4.50 9.96 -24.30
N LEU A 373 3.33 9.76 -23.71
CA LEU A 373 2.64 8.46 -23.74
C LEU A 373 1.60 8.44 -24.84
N THR A 374 1.61 7.41 -25.68
CA THR A 374 0.51 7.20 -26.62
C THR A 374 -0.81 7.02 -25.89
N HIS A 375 -1.93 7.35 -26.54
CA HIS A 375 -3.27 7.12 -25.98
C HIS A 375 -3.49 5.67 -25.53
N GLN A 376 -2.99 4.70 -26.30
CA GLN A 376 -3.08 3.28 -25.98
C GLN A 376 -2.30 2.95 -24.70
N SER A 377 -1.05 3.42 -24.59
CA SER A 377 -0.21 3.19 -23.41
C SER A 377 -0.75 3.87 -22.16
N LYS A 378 -1.25 5.10 -22.29
CA LYS A 378 -1.94 5.80 -21.19
C LYS A 378 -3.17 5.04 -20.71
N ALA A 379 -3.99 4.54 -21.64
CA ALA A 379 -5.16 3.74 -21.29
C ALA A 379 -4.77 2.44 -20.58
N LYS A 380 -3.78 1.69 -21.11
CA LYS A 380 -3.30 0.45 -20.46
C LYS A 380 -2.67 0.70 -19.09
N LEU A 381 -1.89 1.77 -18.94
CA LEU A 381 -1.32 2.18 -17.65
C LEU A 381 -2.45 2.44 -16.65
N ASN A 382 -3.47 3.20 -17.03
CA ASN A 382 -4.58 3.54 -16.14
C ASN A 382 -5.44 2.34 -15.76
N ILE A 383 -5.68 1.40 -16.68
CA ILE A 383 -6.34 0.12 -16.35
C ILE A 383 -5.49 -0.67 -15.35
N SER A 384 -4.19 -0.74 -15.58
CA SER A 384 -3.27 -1.50 -14.73
C SER A 384 -3.15 -0.91 -13.32
N LEU A 385 -3.09 0.43 -13.20
CA LEU A 385 -3.11 1.13 -11.92
C LEU A 385 -4.40 0.84 -11.14
N LYS A 386 -5.57 0.88 -11.79
CA LYS A 386 -6.85 0.52 -11.15
C LYS A 386 -6.86 -0.92 -10.66
N HIS A 387 -6.36 -1.85 -11.46
CA HIS A 387 -6.25 -3.26 -11.07
C HIS A 387 -5.28 -3.46 -9.91
N LEU A 388 -4.16 -2.74 -9.92
CA LEU A 388 -3.15 -2.79 -8.86
C LEU A 388 -3.74 -2.29 -7.53
N THR A 389 -4.43 -1.14 -7.54
CA THR A 389 -5.13 -0.63 -6.34
C THR A 389 -6.21 -1.59 -5.84
N ALA A 390 -7.06 -2.12 -6.73
CA ALA A 390 -8.13 -3.04 -6.35
C ALA A 390 -7.59 -4.34 -5.75
N ASN A 391 -6.57 -4.94 -6.38
CA ASN A 391 -5.90 -6.13 -5.86
C ASN A 391 -5.22 -5.82 -4.53
N PHE A 392 -4.54 -4.68 -4.40
CA PHE A 392 -3.92 -4.27 -3.14
C PHE A 392 -4.95 -4.21 -2.01
N GLN A 393 -6.11 -3.59 -2.26
CA GLN A 393 -7.19 -3.53 -1.27
C GLN A 393 -7.72 -4.91 -0.88
N ILE A 394 -7.95 -5.81 -1.85
CA ILE A 394 -8.42 -7.18 -1.59
C ILE A 394 -7.40 -7.94 -0.74
N LYS A 395 -6.12 -7.94 -1.14
CA LYS A 395 -5.04 -8.65 -0.45
C LYS A 395 -4.76 -8.11 0.93
N LEU A 396 -4.89 -6.79 1.10
CA LEU A 396 -4.78 -6.14 2.40
C LEU A 396 -5.91 -6.57 3.35
N ARG A 397 -7.16 -6.65 2.86
CA ARG A 397 -8.31 -7.15 3.65
C ARG A 397 -8.18 -8.63 4.01
N GLU A 398 -7.62 -9.44 3.11
CA GLU A 398 -7.37 -10.87 3.32
C GLU A 398 -6.15 -11.15 4.23
N GLY A 399 -5.40 -10.12 4.65
CA GLY A 399 -4.20 -10.28 5.46
C GLY A 399 -3.02 -10.94 4.74
N ARG A 400 -3.02 -10.95 3.39
CA ARG A 400 -1.96 -11.54 2.57
C ARG A 400 -0.78 -10.58 2.40
N THR A 401 -0.02 -10.40 3.49
CA THR A 401 1.06 -9.40 3.59
C THR A 401 2.17 -9.54 2.54
N ASP A 402 2.52 -10.75 2.13
CA ASP A 402 3.55 -10.99 1.11
C ASP A 402 3.07 -10.50 -0.28
N GLU A 403 1.84 -10.83 -0.68
CA GLU A 403 1.25 -10.32 -1.94
C GLU A 403 1.05 -8.80 -1.92
N VAL A 404 0.69 -8.23 -0.77
CA VAL A 404 0.61 -6.77 -0.57
C VAL A 404 1.97 -6.11 -0.78
N ARG A 405 3.05 -6.73 -0.32
CA ARG A 405 4.42 -6.24 -0.50
C ARG A 405 4.83 -6.26 -1.98
N ASP A 406 4.52 -7.31 -2.71
CA ASP A 406 4.84 -7.40 -4.14
C ASP A 406 4.11 -6.32 -4.97
N LEU A 407 2.83 -6.10 -4.65
CA LEU A 407 2.03 -5.02 -5.26
C LEU A 407 2.57 -3.63 -4.88
N TRP A 408 3.03 -3.46 -3.64
CA TRP A 408 3.67 -2.23 -3.19
C TRP A 408 4.97 -1.95 -3.94
N GLN A 409 5.86 -2.95 -4.07
CA GLN A 409 7.09 -2.82 -4.84
C GLN A 409 6.81 -2.47 -6.30
N SER A 410 5.74 -3.01 -6.87
CA SER A 410 5.31 -2.69 -8.23
C SER A 410 4.93 -1.22 -8.41
N ILE A 411 4.15 -0.64 -7.47
CA ILE A 411 3.81 0.80 -7.54
C ILE A 411 5.00 1.69 -7.21
N GLU A 412 5.91 1.28 -6.32
CA GLU A 412 7.13 2.02 -6.02
C GLU A 412 8.09 2.07 -7.22
N MET A 413 8.21 0.96 -7.95
CA MET A 413 8.93 0.91 -9.21
C MET A 413 8.34 1.92 -10.20
N LEU A 414 7.02 1.89 -10.43
CA LEU A 414 6.35 2.86 -11.30
C LEU A 414 6.57 4.30 -10.84
N HIS A 415 6.42 4.57 -9.53
CA HIS A 415 6.63 5.89 -8.95
C HIS A 415 8.07 6.39 -9.13
N THR A 416 9.07 5.51 -9.04
CA THR A 416 10.48 5.86 -9.26
C THR A 416 10.71 6.43 -10.67
N TYR A 417 10.03 5.87 -11.67
CA TYR A 417 10.19 6.29 -13.06
C TYR A 417 9.16 7.32 -13.55
N LEU A 418 8.00 7.36 -12.91
CA LEU A 418 6.85 8.19 -13.28
C LEU A 418 6.43 9.12 -12.13
N ALA A 419 7.37 9.63 -11.34
CA ALA A 419 7.13 10.41 -10.12
C ALA A 419 6.24 11.66 -10.33
N SER A 420 6.20 12.20 -11.55
CA SER A 420 5.37 13.36 -11.88
C SER A 420 4.10 12.99 -12.67
N HIS A 421 3.79 11.70 -12.85
CA HIS A 421 2.61 11.26 -13.57
C HIS A 421 1.39 11.28 -12.62
N PRO A 422 0.33 12.06 -12.93
CA PRO A 422 -0.77 12.29 -12.00
C PRO A 422 -1.49 11.00 -11.59
N ASP A 423 -1.72 10.09 -12.54
CA ASP A 423 -2.43 8.82 -12.27
C ASP A 423 -1.62 7.88 -11.37
N VAL A 424 -0.28 7.83 -11.52
CA VAL A 424 0.61 7.02 -10.67
C VAL A 424 0.66 7.60 -9.26
N MET A 425 0.75 8.93 -9.14
CA MET A 425 0.72 9.62 -7.85
C MET A 425 -0.60 9.45 -7.12
N SER A 426 -1.72 9.47 -7.86
CA SER A 426 -3.05 9.23 -7.29
C SER A 426 -3.17 7.79 -6.78
N CYS A 427 -2.75 6.80 -7.57
CA CYS A 427 -2.73 5.39 -7.19
C CYS A 427 -1.87 5.16 -5.94
N LEU A 428 -0.64 5.69 -5.92
CA LEU A 428 0.26 5.57 -4.77
C LEU A 428 -0.33 6.21 -3.50
N ARG A 429 -0.99 7.37 -3.62
CA ARG A 429 -1.65 8.03 -2.48
C ARG A 429 -2.77 7.16 -1.94
N GLU A 430 -3.64 6.64 -2.80
CA GLU A 430 -4.74 5.77 -2.40
C GLU A 430 -4.23 4.49 -1.70
N MET A 431 -3.17 3.87 -2.23
CA MET A 431 -2.54 2.72 -1.58
C MET A 431 -1.91 3.08 -0.23
N LYS A 432 -1.28 4.26 -0.11
CA LYS A 432 -0.76 4.78 1.17
C LYS A 432 -1.86 4.97 2.20
N ASP A 433 -3.01 5.52 1.79
CA ASP A 433 -4.14 5.75 2.67
C ASP A 433 -4.76 4.43 3.15
N LEU A 434 -4.93 3.46 2.24
CA LEU A 434 -5.37 2.10 2.57
C LEU A 434 -4.42 1.42 3.54
N LEU A 435 -3.12 1.45 3.25
CA LEU A 435 -2.08 0.87 4.09
C LEU A 435 -2.02 1.53 5.48
N GLY A 436 -2.15 2.86 5.53
CA GLY A 436 -2.20 3.62 6.78
C GLY A 436 -3.41 3.29 7.63
N GLY A 437 -4.59 3.16 7.03
CA GLY A 437 -5.81 2.74 7.71
C GLY A 437 -5.68 1.32 8.31
N THR A 438 -5.13 0.37 7.54
CA THR A 438 -4.90 -0.99 8.03
C THR A 438 -3.84 -1.05 9.12
N HIS A 439 -2.73 -0.31 8.98
CA HIS A 439 -1.73 -0.20 10.06
C HIS A 439 -2.36 0.30 11.36
N LEU A 440 -3.14 1.39 11.31
CA LEU A 440 -3.78 1.94 12.51
C LEU A 440 -4.75 0.95 13.15
N GLN A 441 -5.54 0.22 12.35
CA GLN A 441 -6.45 -0.80 12.84
C GLN A 441 -5.70 -1.95 13.54
N LEU A 442 -4.65 -2.48 12.92
CA LEU A 442 -3.84 -3.56 13.47
C LEU A 442 -3.09 -3.12 14.74
N GLN A 443 -2.56 -1.89 14.76
CA GLN A 443 -1.92 -1.30 15.94
C GLN A 443 -2.92 -1.13 17.09
N HIS A 444 -4.13 -0.66 16.81
CA HIS A 444 -5.18 -0.53 17.82
C HIS A 444 -5.57 -1.90 18.40
N GLU A 445 -5.81 -2.90 17.55
CA GLU A 445 -6.13 -4.26 17.98
C GLU A 445 -5.02 -4.88 18.83
N ALA A 446 -3.77 -4.75 18.37
CA ALA A 446 -2.60 -5.24 19.11
C ALA A 446 -2.42 -4.53 20.45
N THR A 447 -2.68 -3.21 20.51
CA THR A 447 -2.63 -2.43 21.76
C THR A 447 -3.72 -2.88 22.73
N CYS A 448 -4.94 -3.13 22.26
CA CYS A 448 -6.03 -3.65 23.08
C CYS A 448 -5.67 -5.03 23.63
N LEU A 449 -5.19 -5.97 22.81
CA LEU A 449 -4.75 -7.28 23.30
C LEU A 449 -3.60 -7.15 24.31
N MET A 450 -2.65 -6.24 24.09
CA MET A 450 -1.57 -5.98 25.02
C MET A 450 -2.06 -5.44 26.37
N GLN A 451 -3.04 -4.54 26.40
CA GLN A 451 -3.62 -4.06 27.65
C GLN A 451 -4.28 -5.20 28.45
N ARG A 452 -4.94 -6.15 27.76
CA ARG A 452 -5.54 -7.34 28.41
C ARG A 452 -4.46 -8.30 28.92
N CYS A 453 -3.38 -8.46 28.16
CA CYS A 453 -2.21 -9.24 28.55
C CYS A 453 -1.58 -8.69 29.85
N GLU A 454 -1.47 -7.37 29.98
CA GLU A 454 -0.94 -6.67 31.16
C GLU A 454 -1.89 -6.64 32.36
N SER A 455 -3.20 -6.67 32.14
CA SER A 455 -4.18 -6.61 33.22
C SER A 455 -4.17 -7.87 34.08
N ASP A 456 -3.86 -7.75 35.36
CA ASP A 456 -3.96 -8.87 36.33
C ASP A 456 -5.39 -9.41 36.50
N ALA A 457 -6.40 -8.62 36.12
CA ALA A 457 -7.81 -8.94 36.31
C ALA A 457 -8.41 -9.76 35.15
N GLU A 458 -7.79 -9.72 33.96
CA GLU A 458 -8.29 -10.38 32.76
C GLU A 458 -7.52 -11.66 32.45
N ASP A 459 -8.26 -12.67 31.99
CA ASP A 459 -7.68 -13.92 31.49
C ASP A 459 -7.10 -13.68 30.08
N PHE A 460 -5.96 -14.32 29.78
CA PHE A 460 -5.30 -14.20 28.47
C PHE A 460 -4.86 -15.58 27.99
N ASP A 461 -5.63 -16.15 27.07
CA ASP A 461 -5.49 -17.54 26.63
C ASP A 461 -4.55 -17.73 25.43
N LEU A 462 -4.30 -18.98 25.05
CA LEU A 462 -3.44 -19.34 23.91
C LEU A 462 -3.93 -18.75 22.58
N SER A 463 -5.26 -18.59 22.41
CA SER A 463 -5.83 -17.99 21.19
C SER A 463 -5.47 -16.51 21.08
N GLN A 464 -5.56 -15.78 22.20
CA GLN A 464 -5.20 -14.37 22.27
C GLN A 464 -3.69 -14.13 22.10
N VAL A 465 -2.84 -15.01 22.67
CA VAL A 465 -1.39 -14.99 22.43
C VAL A 465 -1.09 -15.16 20.93
N LYS A 466 -1.64 -16.22 20.31
CA LYS A 466 -1.45 -16.48 18.88
C LYS A 466 -1.99 -15.34 18.01
N ARG A 467 -3.11 -14.73 18.40
CA ARG A 467 -3.67 -13.56 17.71
C ARG A 467 -2.72 -12.37 17.78
N LEU A 468 -2.22 -12.04 18.98
CA LEU A 468 -1.29 -10.93 19.18
C LEU A 468 0.03 -11.15 18.40
N GLN A 469 0.60 -12.35 18.46
CA GLN A 469 1.78 -12.70 17.65
C GLN A 469 1.50 -12.61 16.15
N GLY A 470 0.31 -13.05 15.72
CA GLY A 470 -0.15 -12.92 14.35
C GLY A 470 -0.22 -11.45 13.90
N LEU A 471 -0.74 -10.56 14.75
CA LEU A 471 -0.78 -9.11 14.49
C LEU A 471 0.61 -8.50 14.42
N ILE A 472 1.52 -8.87 15.33
CA ILE A 472 2.93 -8.43 15.32
C ILE A 472 3.59 -8.86 14.00
N CYS A 473 3.47 -10.13 13.63
CA CYS A 473 4.01 -10.65 12.36
C CYS A 473 3.40 -9.96 11.13
N GLN A 474 2.09 -9.66 11.14
CA GLN A 474 1.44 -8.93 10.06
C GLN A 474 1.98 -7.50 9.94
N LEU A 475 2.09 -6.78 11.05
CA LEU A 475 2.64 -5.43 11.09
C LEU A 475 4.11 -5.39 10.64
N GLU A 476 4.92 -6.40 10.99
CA GLU A 476 6.32 -6.54 10.53
C GLU A 476 6.43 -6.76 9.02
N ARG A 477 5.45 -7.47 8.44
CA ARG A 477 5.51 -7.84 7.03
C ARG A 477 4.93 -6.78 6.09
N LEU A 478 4.00 -5.97 6.57
CA LEU A 478 3.43 -4.88 5.79
C LEU A 478 4.54 -3.90 5.35
N PRO A 479 4.44 -3.33 4.13
CA PRO A 479 5.34 -2.27 3.72
C PRO A 479 5.37 -1.15 4.76
N SER A 480 6.56 -0.63 5.06
CA SER A 480 6.72 0.50 5.95
C SER A 480 5.98 1.70 5.37
N ASN A 481 4.96 2.16 6.08
CA ASN A 481 4.33 3.43 5.76
C ASN A 481 5.41 4.53 5.88
N PRO A 482 5.52 5.49 4.94
CA PRO A 482 6.39 6.65 5.10
C PRO A 482 6.14 7.45 6.39
N ILE A 483 5.01 7.22 7.07
CA ILE A 483 4.85 7.59 8.48
C ILE A 483 5.65 6.56 9.30
N ASP A 484 6.94 6.86 9.53
CA ASP A 484 8.04 6.09 10.17
C ASP A 484 7.75 5.34 11.50
N CYS A 485 6.50 5.29 11.96
CA CYS A 485 6.12 4.73 13.26
C CYS A 485 6.05 3.20 13.29
N GLY A 486 6.01 2.51 12.14
CA GLY A 486 5.69 1.09 12.06
C GLY A 486 6.70 0.17 12.76
N LEU A 487 7.96 0.21 12.36
CA LEU A 487 9.00 -0.69 12.87
C LEU A 487 9.31 -0.45 14.35
N ASP A 488 9.39 0.82 14.76
CA ASP A 488 9.60 1.19 16.16
C ASP A 488 8.41 0.76 17.04
N PHE A 489 7.17 0.92 16.56
CA PHE A 489 5.99 0.44 17.26
C PHE A 489 6.01 -1.08 17.44
N VAL A 490 6.27 -1.85 16.38
CA VAL A 490 6.32 -3.31 16.47
C VAL A 490 7.42 -3.75 17.44
N HIS A 491 8.62 -3.17 17.33
CA HIS A 491 9.71 -3.51 18.24
C HIS A 491 9.33 -3.21 19.70
N LYS A 492 8.75 -2.03 19.97
CA LYS A 492 8.24 -1.68 21.30
C LYS A 492 7.13 -2.61 21.78
N LEU A 493 6.22 -3.02 20.90
CA LEU A 493 5.13 -3.93 21.22
C LEU A 493 5.66 -5.32 21.61
N ARG A 494 6.63 -5.84 20.86
CA ARG A 494 7.32 -7.10 21.15
C ARG A 494 8.08 -7.03 22.47
N MET A 495 8.87 -5.97 22.67
CA MET A 495 9.58 -5.75 23.95
C MET A 495 8.63 -5.62 25.14
N ARG A 496 7.49 -4.95 24.96
CA ARG A 496 6.45 -4.81 25.98
C ARG A 496 5.79 -6.15 26.31
N ALA A 497 5.47 -6.96 25.30
CA ALA A 497 4.94 -8.32 25.47
C ALA A 497 5.90 -9.22 26.26
N ASN A 498 7.16 -9.25 25.84
CA ASN A 498 8.18 -10.08 26.48
C ASN A 498 8.49 -9.60 27.90
N GLY A 499 8.54 -8.28 28.10
CA GLY A 499 8.71 -7.67 29.43
C GLY A 499 7.56 -8.03 30.38
N CYS A 500 6.32 -7.94 29.91
CA CYS A 500 5.12 -8.32 30.68
C CYS A 500 5.18 -9.80 31.10
N MET A 501 5.55 -10.71 30.21
CA MET A 501 5.64 -12.14 30.55
C MET A 501 6.75 -12.45 31.55
N ARG A 502 7.90 -11.78 31.43
CA ARG A 502 8.99 -11.92 32.41
C ARG A 502 8.56 -11.41 33.78
N GLN A 503 7.81 -10.30 33.83
CA GLN A 503 7.25 -9.77 35.07
C GLN A 503 6.23 -10.73 35.69
N HIS A 504 5.32 -11.31 34.90
CA HIS A 504 4.37 -12.31 35.38
C HIS A 504 5.07 -13.56 35.91
N GLY A 505 6.07 -14.08 35.20
CA GLY A 505 6.86 -15.22 35.68
C GLY A 505 7.59 -14.93 37.00
N ALA A 506 8.24 -13.77 37.10
CA ALA A 506 8.88 -13.34 38.35
C ALA A 506 7.87 -13.16 39.50
N HIS A 507 6.67 -12.64 39.20
CA HIS A 507 5.60 -12.48 40.18
C HIS A 507 5.07 -13.84 40.67
N VAL A 508 4.90 -14.81 39.76
CA VAL A 508 4.50 -16.18 40.11
C VAL A 508 5.54 -16.86 41.00
N ILE A 509 6.82 -16.82 40.58
CA ILE A 509 7.92 -17.44 41.34
C ILE A 509 8.03 -16.81 42.73
N SER A 510 8.12 -15.47 42.80
CA SER A 510 8.25 -14.78 44.10
C SER A 510 7.01 -14.91 44.99
N GLY A 511 5.81 -14.94 44.40
CA GLY A 511 4.54 -15.09 45.13
C GLY A 511 4.44 -16.46 45.81
N PHE A 512 4.83 -17.54 45.14
CA PHE A 512 4.83 -18.88 45.71
C PHE A 512 6.01 -19.15 46.66
N CYS A 513 7.12 -18.42 46.53
CA CYS A 513 8.27 -18.54 47.44
C CYS A 513 8.15 -17.70 48.73
N ASN A 514 7.17 -16.79 48.84
CA ASN A 514 7.05 -15.92 50.00
C ASN A 514 6.28 -16.59 51.15
N ASP A 515 6.69 -16.35 52.39
CA ASP A 515 6.02 -16.92 53.58
C ASP A 515 4.60 -16.35 53.81
N LYS A 516 4.29 -15.22 53.16
CA LYS A 516 2.97 -14.59 53.21
C LYS A 516 2.03 -15.22 52.20
N LEU A 517 0.76 -15.29 52.59
CA LEU A 517 -0.32 -15.78 51.75
C LEU A 517 -0.43 -15.01 50.44
N PRO A 518 -0.18 -15.67 49.31
CA PRO A 518 -0.32 -15.02 48.02
C PRO A 518 -1.81 -14.87 47.64
N ASP A 519 -2.08 -13.87 46.81
CA ASP A 519 -3.35 -13.79 46.05
C ASP A 519 -3.34 -14.91 45.00
N THR A 520 -3.86 -16.08 45.38
CA THR A 520 -3.82 -17.30 44.57
C THR A 520 -4.54 -17.12 43.24
N ARG A 521 -5.61 -16.33 43.19
CA ARG A 521 -6.36 -16.03 41.96
C ARG A 521 -5.50 -15.26 40.97
N LYS A 522 -4.79 -14.23 41.44
CA LYS A 522 -3.84 -13.48 40.62
C LYS A 522 -2.70 -14.37 40.13
N LEU A 523 -2.09 -15.17 41.01
CA LEU A 523 -0.99 -16.06 40.61
C LEU A 523 -1.42 -17.11 39.58
N CYS A 524 -2.61 -17.71 39.72
CA CYS A 524 -3.11 -18.70 38.78
C CYS A 524 -3.38 -18.09 37.39
N ARG A 525 -3.88 -16.85 37.34
CA ARG A 525 -4.01 -16.10 36.08
C ARG A 525 -2.66 -15.84 35.44
N CYS A 526 -1.69 -15.29 36.18
CA CYS A 526 -0.34 -15.06 35.68
C CYS A 526 0.30 -16.36 35.15
N MET A 527 0.09 -17.47 35.85
CA MET A 527 0.57 -18.80 35.44
C MET A 527 -0.10 -19.27 34.14
N ALA A 528 -1.41 -19.10 33.99
CA ALA A 528 -2.13 -19.43 32.77
C ALA A 528 -1.64 -18.60 31.57
N LYS A 529 -1.39 -17.29 31.75
CA LYS A 529 -0.81 -16.43 30.71
C LYS A 529 0.58 -16.89 30.31
N LEU A 530 1.43 -17.19 31.30
CA LEU A 530 2.79 -17.65 31.06
C LEU A 530 2.81 -19.01 30.34
N SER A 531 1.92 -19.92 30.70
CA SER A 531 1.75 -21.22 30.03
C SER A 531 1.29 -21.05 28.57
N ALA A 532 0.31 -20.16 28.33
CA ALA A 532 -0.14 -19.82 26.98
C ALA A 532 1.00 -19.24 26.12
N TRP A 533 1.83 -18.36 26.70
CA TRP A 533 3.00 -17.81 26.02
C TRP A 533 4.12 -18.82 25.78
N ALA A 534 4.47 -19.65 26.77
CA ALA A 534 5.45 -20.72 26.61
C ALA A 534 5.02 -21.74 25.56
N SER A 535 3.72 -22.00 25.44
CA SER A 535 3.18 -22.86 24.38
C SER A 535 3.29 -22.24 22.98
N ALA A 536 3.25 -20.91 22.88
CA ALA A 536 3.34 -20.20 21.61
C ALA A 536 4.81 -19.90 21.20
N GLU A 537 5.68 -19.63 22.18
CA GLU A 537 7.12 -19.33 22.03
C GLU A 537 7.95 -20.15 23.02
N PRO A 538 8.10 -21.47 22.79
CA PRO A 538 8.81 -22.35 23.72
C PRO A 538 10.26 -21.92 23.94
N ASN A 539 10.96 -21.52 22.88
CA ASN A 539 12.37 -21.14 22.96
C ASN A 539 12.66 -19.96 23.91
N GLU A 540 11.69 -19.06 24.17
CA GLU A 540 11.92 -17.88 25.01
C GLU A 540 11.36 -18.03 26.42
N PHE A 541 10.21 -18.70 26.59
CA PHE A 541 9.46 -18.71 27.86
C PHE A 541 9.32 -20.08 28.54
N GLU A 542 9.76 -21.17 27.91
CA GLU A 542 9.65 -22.53 28.47
C GLU A 542 10.37 -22.68 29.82
N GLU A 543 11.61 -22.20 29.93
CA GLU A 543 12.37 -22.26 31.19
C GLU A 543 11.70 -21.42 32.29
N LEU A 544 11.22 -20.22 31.96
CA LEU A 544 10.53 -19.35 32.91
C LEU A 544 9.22 -20.00 33.40
N HIS A 545 8.47 -20.62 32.50
CA HIS A 545 7.28 -21.40 32.85
C HIS A 545 7.62 -22.60 33.73
N HIS A 546 8.68 -23.35 33.44
CA HIS A 546 9.13 -24.46 34.29
C HIS A 546 9.58 -24.01 35.68
N GLN A 547 10.22 -22.85 35.80
CA GLN A 547 10.57 -22.26 37.11
C GLN A 547 9.31 -21.88 37.90
N ALA A 548 8.35 -21.22 37.25
CA ALA A 548 7.07 -20.87 37.86
C ALA A 548 6.27 -22.11 38.30
N ALA A 549 6.23 -23.16 37.46
CA ALA A 549 5.57 -24.43 37.77
C ALA A 549 6.22 -25.17 38.95
N ARG A 550 7.56 -25.13 39.03
CA ARG A 550 8.31 -25.67 40.18
C ARG A 550 7.96 -24.92 41.46
N ALA A 551 8.00 -23.58 41.44
CA ALA A 551 7.64 -22.76 42.59
C ALA A 551 6.20 -23.03 43.08
N GLN A 552 5.24 -23.17 42.16
CA GLN A 552 3.87 -23.55 42.49
C GLN A 552 3.79 -24.92 43.16
N ARG A 553 4.48 -25.93 42.62
CA ARG A 553 4.52 -27.28 43.20
C ARG A 553 5.12 -27.28 44.60
N ASP A 554 6.25 -26.59 44.79
CA ASP A 554 6.92 -26.48 46.08
C ASP A 554 6.02 -25.81 47.13
N TYR A 555 5.27 -24.77 46.74
CA TYR A 555 4.27 -24.14 47.61
C TYR A 555 3.14 -25.12 47.99
N LEU A 556 2.59 -25.86 47.02
CA LEU A 556 1.56 -26.87 47.27
C LEU A 556 2.04 -27.96 48.23
N GLU A 557 3.28 -28.43 48.08
CA GLU A 557 3.88 -29.40 49.01
C GLU A 557 4.06 -28.82 50.41
N GLN A 558 4.44 -27.55 50.54
CA GLN A 558 4.54 -26.87 51.83
C GLN A 558 3.18 -26.71 52.51
N VAL A 559 2.16 -26.30 51.75
CA VAL A 559 0.78 -26.22 52.25
C VAL A 559 0.30 -27.59 52.69
N ALA A 560 0.49 -28.64 51.88
CA ALA A 560 0.12 -30.01 52.23
C ALA A 560 0.83 -30.50 53.50
N LYS A 561 2.13 -30.23 53.66
CA LYS A 561 2.90 -30.54 54.88
C LYS A 561 2.32 -29.81 56.10
N ARG A 562 2.03 -28.51 55.98
CA ARG A 562 1.40 -27.72 57.06
C ARG A 562 0.02 -28.27 57.42
N THR A 563 -0.81 -28.64 56.44
CA THR A 563 -2.12 -29.23 56.70
C THR A 563 -2.02 -30.62 57.34
N SER A 564 -1.09 -31.47 56.91
CA SER A 564 -0.87 -32.77 57.57
C SER A 564 -0.39 -32.62 59.01
N SER A 565 0.36 -31.56 59.34
CA SER A 565 0.70 -31.24 60.74
C SER A 565 -0.48 -30.70 61.55
N LEU A 566 -1.49 -30.11 60.88
CA LEU A 566 -2.72 -29.61 61.50
C LEU A 566 -3.65 -30.73 61.99
N GLU A 567 -3.53 -31.95 61.48
CA GLU A 567 -4.23 -33.13 62.00
C GLU A 567 -3.77 -33.50 63.43
N SER A 568 -2.62 -33.00 63.87
CA SER A 568 -2.07 -33.22 65.22
C SER A 568 -2.34 -32.09 66.23
N LEU A 569 -2.99 -31.00 65.81
CA LEU A 569 -3.30 -29.86 66.68
C LEU A 569 -4.58 -30.11 67.50
N PRO A 570 -4.63 -29.69 68.78
CA PRO A 570 -5.81 -29.85 69.63
C PRO A 570 -7.02 -29.09 69.05
N GLU A 571 -8.22 -29.63 69.25
CA GLU A 571 -9.50 -29.23 68.63
C GLU A 571 -9.90 -27.74 68.73
N THR A 572 -9.17 -26.92 69.47
CA THR A 572 -9.53 -25.54 69.79
C THR A 572 -9.18 -24.50 68.71
N ASP A 573 -8.47 -24.85 67.64
CA ASP A 573 -8.10 -23.91 66.56
C ASP A 573 -8.78 -24.22 65.22
N VAL A 574 -10.11 -24.22 65.25
CA VAL A 574 -11.00 -24.52 64.11
C VAL A 574 -10.81 -23.52 62.97
N GLU A 575 -10.45 -22.26 63.28
CA GLU A 575 -10.29 -21.22 62.26
C GLU A 575 -9.09 -21.51 61.35
N THR A 576 -7.98 -21.99 61.91
CA THR A 576 -6.78 -22.39 61.15
C THR A 576 -7.00 -23.65 60.31
N GLN A 577 -7.77 -24.63 60.81
CA GLN A 577 -8.09 -25.86 60.06
C GLN A 577 -9.04 -25.59 58.88
N VAL A 578 -10.14 -24.86 59.10
CA VAL A 578 -11.08 -24.47 58.03
C VAL A 578 -10.36 -23.65 56.96
N TRP A 579 -9.45 -22.78 57.39
CA TRP A 579 -8.66 -21.93 56.51
C TRP A 579 -7.65 -22.70 55.66
N ALA A 580 -6.91 -23.65 56.23
CA ALA A 580 -5.98 -24.51 55.49
C ALA A 580 -6.72 -25.42 54.47
N THR A 581 -7.94 -25.82 54.81
CA THR A 581 -8.80 -26.65 53.97
C THR A 581 -9.34 -25.89 52.77
N ALA A 582 -9.82 -24.66 52.97
CA ALA A 582 -10.28 -23.78 51.89
C ALA A 582 -9.14 -23.39 50.93
N GLN A 583 -7.93 -23.20 51.45
CA GLN A 583 -6.72 -22.99 50.64
C GLN A 583 -6.41 -24.19 49.74
N LEU A 584 -6.43 -25.40 50.29
CA LEU A 584 -6.20 -26.63 49.52
C LEU A 584 -7.27 -26.86 48.46
N GLU A 585 -8.53 -26.56 48.76
CA GLU A 585 -9.65 -26.70 47.83
C GLU A 585 -9.54 -25.71 46.66
N HIS A 586 -9.25 -24.44 46.94
CA HIS A 586 -9.05 -23.42 45.92
C HIS A 586 -7.82 -23.70 45.04
N LEU A 587 -6.77 -24.30 45.62
CA LEU A 587 -5.57 -24.68 44.88
C LEU A 587 -5.75 -25.96 44.07
N SER A 588 -6.51 -26.93 44.58
CA SER A 588 -6.86 -28.18 43.89
C SER A 588 -7.69 -27.91 42.62
N LEU A 589 -8.71 -27.06 42.73
CA LEU A 589 -9.55 -26.64 41.60
C LEU A 589 -8.76 -25.95 40.47
N HIS A 590 -7.63 -25.31 40.80
CA HIS A 590 -6.75 -24.69 39.82
C HIS A 590 -5.62 -25.61 39.34
N ALA A 591 -5.18 -26.58 40.14
CA ALA A 591 -4.24 -27.62 39.72
C ALA A 591 -4.84 -28.53 38.65
N GLU A 592 -6.12 -28.91 38.77
CA GLU A 592 -6.87 -29.64 37.74
C GLU A 592 -6.98 -28.84 36.43
N ALA A 593 -7.26 -27.52 36.53
CA ALA A 593 -7.36 -26.64 35.36
C ALA A 593 -6.01 -26.43 34.64
N LEU A 594 -4.89 -26.63 35.34
CA LEU A 594 -3.53 -26.53 34.81
C LEU A 594 -2.95 -27.89 34.38
N GLY A 595 -3.73 -28.98 34.45
CA GLY A 595 -3.30 -30.32 34.02
C GLY A 595 -2.27 -30.97 34.92
N ALA A 596 -2.16 -30.53 36.18
CA ALA A 596 -1.27 -31.15 37.15
C ALA A 596 -2.00 -32.33 37.82
N GLU A 597 -1.75 -33.55 37.34
CA GLU A 597 -2.08 -34.77 38.09
C GLU A 597 -1.28 -34.76 39.40
N SER A 598 -1.94 -34.43 40.51
CA SER A 598 -1.32 -34.46 41.84
C SER A 598 -2.18 -35.28 42.78
N ASP A 599 -1.75 -36.52 43.03
CA ASP A 599 -2.30 -37.43 44.06
C ASP A 599 -2.44 -36.74 45.44
N ALA A 600 -1.65 -35.69 45.71
CA ALA A 600 -1.71 -34.92 46.95
C ALA A 600 -2.95 -34.03 47.04
N ALA A 601 -3.44 -33.50 45.91
CA ALA A 601 -4.65 -32.68 45.87
C ALA A 601 -5.91 -33.53 46.06
N GLU A 602 -5.95 -34.72 45.45
CA GLU A 602 -7.04 -35.68 45.63
C GLU A 602 -7.10 -36.23 47.07
N LYS A 603 -5.94 -36.54 47.68
CA LYS A 603 -5.86 -36.91 49.10
C LYS A 603 -6.27 -35.78 50.04
N GLY A 604 -5.81 -34.54 49.78
CA GLY A 604 -6.20 -33.38 50.56
C GLY A 604 -7.71 -33.12 50.50
N TRP A 605 -8.32 -33.33 49.34
CA TRP A 605 -9.77 -33.23 49.16
C TRP A 605 -10.55 -34.32 49.91
N ALA A 606 -10.07 -35.57 49.84
CA ALA A 606 -10.67 -36.67 50.60
C ALA A 606 -10.59 -36.44 52.13
N THR A 607 -9.46 -35.92 52.62
CA THR A 607 -9.29 -35.53 54.04
C THR A 607 -10.22 -34.38 54.43
N ALA A 608 -10.34 -33.35 53.59
CA ALA A 608 -11.27 -32.22 53.81
C ALA A 608 -12.73 -32.69 53.93
N GLN A 609 -13.15 -33.56 53.01
CA GLN A 609 -14.49 -34.16 53.03
C GLN A 609 -14.72 -35.01 54.29
N HIS A 610 -13.70 -35.75 54.72
CA HIS A 610 -13.76 -36.54 55.95
C HIS A 610 -13.90 -35.65 57.20
N MET A 611 -13.07 -34.63 57.35
CA MET A 611 -13.12 -33.70 58.49
C MET A 611 -14.44 -32.93 58.57
N LEU A 612 -14.97 -32.49 57.42
CA LEU A 612 -16.26 -31.80 57.38
C LEU A 612 -17.40 -32.72 57.80
N LYS A 613 -17.37 -33.98 57.34
CA LYS A 613 -18.34 -35.01 57.71
C LYS A 613 -18.27 -35.34 59.20
N GLU A 614 -17.07 -35.51 59.76
CA GLU A 614 -16.84 -35.79 61.17
C GLU A 614 -17.39 -34.65 62.07
N ARG A 615 -17.14 -33.39 61.72
CA ARG A 615 -17.69 -32.23 62.45
C ARG A 615 -19.21 -32.08 62.32
N LEU A 616 -19.77 -32.46 61.18
CA LEU A 616 -21.21 -32.56 60.99
C LEU A 616 -21.83 -33.63 61.88
N ASP A 617 -21.15 -34.77 62.03
CA ASP A 617 -21.60 -35.87 62.88
C ASP A 617 -21.42 -35.53 64.38
N ASP A 618 -20.36 -34.81 64.78
CA ASP A 618 -20.19 -34.24 66.12
C ASP A 618 -21.31 -33.25 66.47
N PHE A 619 -21.63 -32.34 65.55
CA PHE A 619 -22.74 -31.40 65.71
C PHE A 619 -24.07 -32.14 65.87
N ARG A 620 -24.34 -33.14 65.03
CA ARG A 620 -25.53 -34.01 65.14
C ARG A 620 -25.58 -34.71 66.49
N HIS A 621 -24.45 -35.23 66.97
CA HIS A 621 -24.36 -35.88 68.27
C HIS A 621 -24.66 -34.89 69.40
N HIS A 622 -24.06 -33.70 69.38
CA HIS A 622 -24.27 -32.67 70.40
C HIS A 622 -25.72 -32.19 70.47
N VAL A 623 -26.37 -32.01 69.31
CA VAL A 623 -27.79 -31.65 69.22
C VAL A 623 -28.69 -32.76 69.75
N LYS A 624 -28.43 -34.03 69.40
CA LYS A 624 -29.19 -35.18 69.91
C LYS A 624 -29.03 -35.37 71.43
N THR A 625 -27.81 -35.26 71.94
CA THR A 625 -27.53 -35.40 73.38
C THR A 625 -28.16 -34.26 74.17
N SER A 626 -28.07 -33.02 73.68
CA SER A 626 -28.73 -31.86 74.30
C SER A 626 -30.26 -31.98 74.27
N ALA A 627 -30.84 -32.50 73.18
CA ALA A 627 -32.28 -32.76 73.08
C ALA A 627 -32.73 -33.87 74.06
N GLY A 628 -31.96 -34.95 74.21
CA GLY A 628 -32.22 -36.01 75.19
C GLY A 628 -32.20 -35.51 76.63
N SER A 629 -31.20 -34.70 77.01
CA SER A 629 -31.12 -34.11 78.35
C SER A 629 -32.28 -33.15 78.68
N ILE A 630 -32.87 -32.49 77.66
CA ILE A 630 -34.08 -31.66 77.80
C ILE A 630 -35.31 -32.53 78.11
N LEU A 631 -35.46 -33.66 77.41
CA LEU A 631 -36.58 -34.58 77.58
C LEU A 631 -36.54 -35.31 78.92
N ASP A 632 -35.34 -35.62 79.41
CA ASP A 632 -35.13 -36.27 80.72
C ASP A 632 -35.23 -35.30 81.92
N GLY A 633 -35.40 -33.98 81.67
CA GLY A 633 -35.63 -32.97 82.70
C GLY A 633 -34.45 -32.73 83.65
N THR A 634 -33.26 -33.20 83.29
CA THR A 634 -32.07 -33.20 84.18
C THR A 634 -31.28 -31.90 84.16
N ASP A 635 -31.51 -31.00 83.20
CA ASP A 635 -30.72 -29.76 83.07
C ASP A 635 -31.60 -28.51 82.96
N LYS A 636 -31.37 -27.52 83.84
CA LYS A 636 -32.22 -26.31 83.97
C LYS A 636 -31.67 -25.06 83.28
N GLU A 637 -30.44 -25.07 82.79
CA GLU A 637 -29.85 -23.94 82.06
C GLU A 637 -29.12 -24.42 80.80
N LEU A 638 -29.80 -24.36 79.65
CA LEU A 638 -29.11 -24.48 78.37
C LEU A 638 -28.30 -23.21 78.08
N SER A 639 -26.98 -23.37 78.04
CA SER A 639 -26.10 -22.46 77.32
C SER A 639 -26.28 -22.68 75.81
N TRP A 640 -27.28 -22.02 75.22
CA TRP A 640 -27.49 -21.95 73.75
C TRP A 640 -26.30 -21.35 72.98
N SER A 641 -25.23 -20.96 73.67
CA SER A 641 -24.02 -20.41 73.08
C SER A 641 -23.30 -21.41 72.18
N GLY A 642 -23.26 -22.70 72.53
CA GLY A 642 -22.56 -23.72 71.74
C GLY A 642 -23.21 -24.01 70.38
N VAL A 643 -24.54 -24.19 70.37
CA VAL A 643 -25.32 -24.41 69.13
C VAL A 643 -25.31 -23.14 68.26
N ARG A 644 -25.43 -21.95 68.86
CA ARG A 644 -25.32 -20.68 68.11
C ARG A 644 -23.91 -20.46 67.55
N ALA A 645 -22.86 -20.83 68.28
CA ALA A 645 -21.48 -20.73 67.80
C ALA A 645 -21.21 -21.69 66.64
N ALA A 646 -21.71 -22.93 66.72
CA ALA A 646 -21.60 -23.90 65.63
C ALA A 646 -22.36 -23.46 64.37
N ILE A 647 -23.60 -22.98 64.51
CA ILE A 647 -24.39 -22.46 63.39
C ILE A 647 -23.74 -21.20 62.80
N ALA A 648 -23.28 -20.26 63.64
CA ALA A 648 -22.58 -19.05 63.17
C ALA A 648 -21.26 -19.37 62.46
N SER A 649 -20.55 -20.42 62.88
CA SER A 649 -19.33 -20.90 62.23
C SER A 649 -19.63 -21.52 60.85
N ILE A 650 -20.68 -22.35 60.75
CA ILE A 650 -21.13 -22.93 59.47
C ILE A 650 -21.62 -21.82 58.52
N ASP A 651 -22.38 -20.85 59.01
CA ASP A 651 -22.93 -19.75 58.20
C ASP A 651 -21.82 -18.78 57.74
N ALA A 652 -20.82 -18.50 58.59
CA ALA A 652 -19.63 -17.75 58.21
C ALA A 652 -18.78 -18.49 57.15
N CYS A 653 -18.67 -19.82 57.27
CA CYS A 653 -17.98 -20.65 56.28
C CYS A 653 -18.73 -20.68 54.94
N ALA A 654 -20.05 -20.88 54.96
CA ALA A 654 -20.89 -20.89 53.76
C ALA A 654 -20.90 -19.52 53.04
N LYS A 655 -20.93 -18.42 53.80
CA LYS A 655 -20.93 -17.06 53.26
C LYS A 655 -19.58 -16.69 52.61
N ARG A 656 -18.45 -17.06 53.23
CA ARG A 656 -17.11 -16.86 52.64
C ARG A 656 -16.94 -17.68 51.36
N VAL A 657 -17.39 -18.94 51.33
CA VAL A 657 -17.32 -19.73 50.11
C VAL A 657 -18.27 -19.22 49.03
N GLN A 658 -19.44 -18.66 49.37
CA GLN A 658 -20.32 -18.01 48.38
C GLN A 658 -19.72 -16.74 47.77
N GLU A 659 -19.00 -15.95 48.57
CA GLU A 659 -18.29 -14.74 48.13
C GLU A 659 -17.08 -15.09 47.23
N ASP A 660 -16.41 -16.23 47.49
CA ASP A 660 -15.27 -16.70 46.70
C ASP A 660 -15.67 -17.57 45.47
N ALA A 661 -16.80 -18.29 45.50
CA ALA A 661 -17.20 -19.27 44.48
C ALA A 661 -18.09 -18.72 43.35
N ALA A 662 -18.11 -17.41 43.12
CA ALA A 662 -18.86 -16.80 42.01
C ALA A 662 -18.47 -17.31 40.59
N GLY A 663 -17.51 -18.24 40.47
CA GLY A 663 -17.17 -18.94 39.23
C GLY A 663 -17.23 -20.48 39.25
N ALA A 664 -17.46 -21.15 40.39
CA ALA A 664 -17.37 -22.63 40.48
C ALA A 664 -18.74 -23.26 40.77
N HIS A 665 -19.48 -23.58 39.70
CA HIS A 665 -20.85 -24.08 39.77
C HIS A 665 -20.99 -25.42 40.52
N GLN A 666 -19.92 -26.20 40.63
CA GLN A 666 -19.87 -27.49 41.31
C GLN A 666 -19.79 -27.36 42.85
N THR A 667 -18.91 -26.50 43.35
CA THR A 667 -18.70 -26.26 44.79
C THR A 667 -19.93 -25.64 45.44
N ALA A 668 -20.57 -24.69 44.75
CA ALA A 668 -21.84 -24.12 45.18
C ALA A 668 -22.96 -25.18 45.28
N ARG A 669 -22.96 -26.20 44.42
CA ARG A 669 -23.94 -27.31 44.48
C ARG A 669 -23.68 -28.26 45.64
N CYS A 670 -22.42 -28.59 45.93
CA CYS A 670 -22.06 -29.45 47.06
C CYS A 670 -22.38 -28.79 48.40
N LEU A 671 -22.04 -27.51 48.57
CA LEU A 671 -22.35 -26.77 49.80
C LEU A 671 -23.85 -26.54 49.98
N GLU A 672 -24.58 -26.30 48.89
CA GLU A 672 -26.04 -26.23 48.92
C GLU A 672 -26.68 -27.59 49.28
N ALA A 673 -26.11 -28.71 48.82
CA ALA A 673 -26.56 -30.04 49.21
C ALA A 673 -26.33 -30.32 50.71
N ILE A 674 -25.17 -29.92 51.24
CA ILE A 674 -24.85 -30.02 52.67
C ILE A 674 -25.79 -29.13 53.49
N ARG A 675 -26.00 -27.87 53.07
CA ARG A 675 -26.95 -26.95 53.70
C ARG A 675 -28.37 -27.52 53.74
N ARG A 676 -28.85 -28.10 52.64
CA ARG A 676 -30.17 -28.76 52.58
C ARG A 676 -30.24 -29.99 53.50
N SER A 677 -29.18 -30.77 53.60
CA SER A 677 -29.12 -31.90 54.54
C SER A 677 -29.22 -31.43 55.99
N ILE A 678 -28.48 -30.37 56.36
CA ILE A 678 -28.53 -29.80 57.72
C ILE A 678 -29.92 -29.25 58.03
N ILE A 679 -30.53 -28.51 57.09
CA ILE A 679 -31.89 -27.99 57.26
C ILE A 679 -32.90 -29.13 57.38
N GLY A 680 -32.77 -30.19 56.58
CA GLY A 680 -33.61 -31.38 56.65
C GLY A 680 -33.52 -32.08 58.00
N ASP A 681 -32.31 -32.27 58.51
CA ASP A 681 -32.06 -32.88 59.83
C ASP A 681 -32.65 -32.02 60.96
N ILE A 682 -32.51 -30.69 60.89
CA ILE A 682 -33.11 -29.76 61.85
C ILE A 682 -34.65 -29.83 61.80
N GLN A 683 -35.22 -29.92 60.61
CA GLN A 683 -36.68 -30.04 60.42
C GLN A 683 -37.23 -31.37 60.94
N GLU A 684 -36.50 -32.47 60.74
CA GLU A 684 -36.84 -33.78 61.29
C GLU A 684 -36.80 -33.76 62.82
N LEU A 685 -35.77 -33.15 63.40
CA LEU A 685 -35.62 -33.01 64.85
C LEU A 685 -36.74 -32.13 65.44
N LEU A 686 -37.13 -31.05 64.76
CA LEU A 686 -38.29 -30.23 65.13
C LEU A 686 -39.62 -30.97 65.00
N SER A 687 -39.76 -31.82 63.99
CA SER A 687 -40.96 -32.66 63.81
C SER A 687 -41.08 -33.70 64.93
N ASN A 688 -39.98 -34.29 65.36
CA ASN A 688 -39.94 -35.25 66.47
C ASN A 688 -40.25 -34.57 67.81
N LEU A 689 -39.63 -33.42 68.09
CA LEU A 689 -39.92 -32.61 69.28
C LEU A 689 -41.38 -32.14 69.33
N ARG A 690 -41.97 -31.83 68.17
CA ARG A 690 -43.38 -31.48 68.06
C ARG A 690 -44.29 -32.68 68.34
N GLY A 691 -43.97 -33.84 67.79
CA GLY A 691 -44.73 -35.08 68.05
C GLY A 691 -44.70 -35.49 69.53
N GLU A 692 -43.55 -35.35 70.19
CA GLU A 692 -43.40 -35.60 71.62
C GLU A 692 -44.15 -34.56 72.47
N ALA A 693 -44.10 -33.27 72.10
CA ALA A 693 -44.85 -32.23 72.78
C ALA A 693 -46.37 -32.43 72.67
N GLU A 694 -46.87 -32.82 71.49
CA GLU A 694 -48.28 -33.11 71.23
C GLU A 694 -48.74 -34.39 71.94
N ALA A 695 -47.86 -35.38 72.14
CA ALA A 695 -48.15 -36.61 72.88
C ALA A 695 -48.23 -36.41 74.41
N VAL A 696 -47.49 -35.43 74.97
CA VAL A 696 -47.47 -35.15 76.42
C VAL A 696 -48.64 -34.27 76.88
N LEU A 697 -49.29 -33.55 75.96
CA LEU A 697 -50.34 -32.58 76.25
C LEU A 697 -51.69 -33.12 76.77
N PRO A 698 -52.13 -34.38 76.55
CA PRO A 698 -53.47 -34.80 77.01
C PRO A 698 -53.55 -35.34 78.45
N GLU A 699 -52.48 -35.80 79.11
CA GLU A 699 -52.65 -36.69 80.29
C GLU A 699 -52.14 -36.21 81.66
N HIS A 700 -51.39 -35.11 81.79
CA HIS A 700 -50.89 -34.68 83.12
C HIS A 700 -51.05 -33.18 83.38
N GLY A 701 -51.50 -32.81 84.59
CA GLY A 701 -51.73 -31.43 85.04
C GLY A 701 -50.47 -30.57 85.15
N ASP A 702 -50.64 -29.33 85.65
CA ASP A 702 -49.76 -28.14 85.78
C ASP A 702 -48.23 -28.24 85.54
N VAL A 703 -47.58 -29.38 85.77
CA VAL A 703 -46.17 -29.64 85.42
C VAL A 703 -45.98 -29.85 83.91
N ALA A 704 -46.93 -30.49 83.21
CA ALA A 704 -46.85 -30.69 81.75
C ALA A 704 -47.02 -29.36 80.98
N LEU A 705 -47.73 -28.39 81.55
CA LEU A 705 -47.91 -27.07 80.96
C LEU A 705 -46.57 -26.30 80.89
N ALA A 706 -45.73 -26.43 81.92
CA ALA A 706 -44.41 -25.78 81.96
C ALA A 706 -43.41 -26.43 80.99
N ALA A 707 -43.41 -27.76 80.87
CA ALA A 707 -42.58 -28.50 79.92
C ALA A 707 -43.02 -28.23 78.47
N GLY A 708 -44.32 -28.31 78.18
CA GLY A 708 -44.89 -27.99 76.86
C GLY A 708 -44.63 -26.54 76.43
N THR A 709 -44.63 -25.58 77.37
CA THR A 709 -44.29 -24.18 77.07
C THR A 709 -42.81 -24.02 76.71
N LYS A 710 -41.90 -24.75 77.36
CA LYS A 710 -40.46 -24.71 77.04
C LYS A 710 -40.13 -25.40 75.72
N VAL A 711 -40.76 -26.55 75.42
CA VAL A 711 -40.60 -27.23 74.12
C VAL A 711 -41.16 -26.36 72.99
N LYS A 712 -42.31 -25.71 73.20
CA LYS A 712 -42.87 -24.74 72.26
C LYS A 712 -41.97 -23.52 72.05
N GLN A 713 -41.37 -22.96 73.11
CA GLN A 713 -40.41 -21.85 72.99
C GLN A 713 -39.12 -22.27 72.25
N ALA A 714 -38.62 -23.48 72.48
CA ALA A 714 -37.48 -24.02 71.74
C ALA A 714 -37.81 -24.24 70.26
N TYR A 715 -38.99 -24.80 69.97
CA TYR A 715 -39.51 -24.96 68.62
C TYR A 715 -39.68 -23.61 67.90
N ASP A 716 -40.31 -22.63 68.55
CA ASP A 716 -40.52 -21.30 67.97
C ASP A 716 -39.19 -20.56 67.73
N ALA A 717 -38.21 -20.70 68.63
CA ALA A 717 -36.87 -20.13 68.47
C ALA A 717 -36.08 -20.77 67.31
N MET A 718 -36.15 -22.09 67.15
CA MET A 718 -35.48 -22.79 66.05
C MET A 718 -36.19 -22.54 64.71
N SER A 719 -37.51 -22.45 64.70
CA SER A 719 -38.30 -22.14 63.50
C SER A 719 -38.06 -20.69 63.04
N ALA A 720 -37.93 -19.74 63.98
CA ALA A 720 -37.52 -18.37 63.68
C ALA A 720 -36.08 -18.30 63.13
N LEU A 721 -35.16 -19.11 63.65
CA LEU A 721 -33.78 -19.19 63.15
C LEU A 721 -33.73 -19.73 61.71
N VAL A 722 -34.48 -20.80 61.41
CA VAL A 722 -34.60 -21.36 60.06
C VAL A 722 -35.22 -20.34 59.09
N ALA A 723 -36.19 -19.53 59.55
CA ALA A 723 -36.82 -18.47 58.75
C ALA A 723 -35.89 -17.28 58.46
N THR A 724 -34.85 -17.05 59.28
CA THR A 724 -33.86 -15.98 59.04
C THR A 724 -32.75 -16.37 58.06
N LEU A 725 -32.66 -17.64 57.65
CA LEU A 725 -31.70 -18.08 56.64
C LEU A 725 -32.18 -17.63 55.24
N PRO A 726 -31.40 -16.81 54.50
CA PRO A 726 -31.85 -16.26 53.22
C PRO A 726 -32.06 -17.38 52.18
N LEU A 727 -33.24 -17.40 51.57
CA LEU A 727 -33.51 -18.19 50.37
C LEU A 727 -32.91 -17.46 49.15
N PRO A 728 -32.21 -18.14 48.24
CA PRO A 728 -31.62 -17.48 47.09
C PRO A 728 -32.72 -16.98 46.14
N GLU A 729 -32.73 -15.67 45.88
CA GLU A 729 -33.44 -15.13 44.74
C GLU A 729 -32.87 -15.78 43.46
N ARG A 730 -33.76 -16.27 42.60
CA ARG A 730 -33.40 -16.79 41.28
C ARG A 730 -32.59 -15.70 40.56
N ALA A 731 -31.30 -15.94 40.38
CA ALA A 731 -30.45 -15.13 39.51
C ALA A 731 -31.16 -14.99 38.16
N SER A 732 -31.52 -13.75 37.83
CA SER A 732 -32.11 -13.39 36.56
C SER A 732 -31.10 -13.71 35.45
N CYS A 733 -31.42 -14.74 34.68
CA CYS A 733 -30.68 -15.06 33.46
C CYS A 733 -30.74 -13.84 32.53
N ASN A 734 -29.58 -13.22 32.32
CA ASN A 734 -29.42 -12.03 31.50
C ASN A 734 -29.68 -12.42 30.03
N ARG A 735 -30.87 -12.07 29.52
CA ARG A 735 -31.38 -12.39 28.17
C ARG A 735 -30.54 -11.86 27.00
N SER A 736 -29.48 -11.07 27.23
CA SER A 736 -28.67 -10.49 26.16
C SER A 736 -27.68 -11.45 25.49
N TYR A 737 -27.35 -12.60 26.10
CA TYR A 737 -26.37 -13.53 25.51
C TYR A 737 -26.96 -14.53 24.50
N CYS A 738 -28.28 -14.74 24.48
CA CYS A 738 -28.92 -15.68 23.55
C CYS A 738 -29.16 -15.12 22.15
N HIS A 739 -28.99 -13.81 21.91
CA HIS A 739 -29.21 -13.21 20.58
C HIS A 739 -27.95 -13.16 19.70
N MET A 740 -26.74 -13.27 20.25
CA MET A 740 -25.51 -13.28 19.44
C MET A 740 -25.17 -14.65 18.85
N ALA A 741 -25.59 -15.75 19.50
CA ALA A 741 -25.32 -17.11 18.99
C ALA A 741 -26.21 -17.53 17.81
N ALA A 742 -27.31 -16.80 17.53
CA ALA A 742 -28.21 -17.08 16.41
C ALA A 742 -27.83 -16.33 15.11
N ALA A 743 -26.87 -15.41 15.15
CA ALA A 743 -26.45 -14.62 13.99
C ALA A 743 -25.20 -15.18 13.26
N GLN A 744 -24.55 -16.20 13.81
CA GLN A 744 -23.34 -16.82 13.23
C GLN A 744 -23.59 -18.19 12.57
N SER A 745 -24.85 -18.63 12.45
CA SER A 745 -25.21 -19.86 11.72
C SER A 745 -25.86 -19.62 10.35
N THR A 746 -25.77 -18.39 9.81
CA THR A 746 -26.14 -18.08 8.42
C THR A 746 -25.17 -17.04 7.84
N SER A 747 -23.97 -17.50 7.48
CA SER A 747 -23.11 -16.94 6.43
C SER A 747 -22.18 -18.01 5.90
#